data_AF-A0A0D7BLL6-F1
#
_entry.id   AF-A0A0D7BLL6-F1
#
_cell.length_a   1.000
_cell.length_b   1.000
_cell.length_c   1.000
_cell.angle_alpha   90.00
_cell.angle_beta   90.00
_cell.angle_gamma   90.00
#
_symmetry.space_group_name_H-M   'P 1'
#
loop_
_entity.id
_entity.type
_entity.pdbx_description
1 polymer ?
#
loop_
_entity_poly.entity_id
_entity_poly.type
_entity_poly.pdbx_seq_one_letter_code
_entity_poly.pdbx_strand_id
1 'polypeptide(L)'
;MEGEAAPKRPTLLATARKTVQFVFKDKRTFKTWTRCLVVTAVSLIFLVNADLSGLLGQAAFFMAILSVMLMPTMAITMFIIVSLTLAVGMCLGWAWGCAAMAAAASVRDQARTQRELQAIQSSLTNTTSPAFQIQVALFHGSFLDARVSAVFGAFFFIGTFSLAVINAYRPKLALLTIFGTIVLDVMCSYGPLFPNPNYTIAKLFLIPTGFYLAVACVSLILVFPESLNHVYLTTLNDTLVQSMKATLSIQSESLRTDPTDKSALESLIQRGQAARAGLVGGLGAAEAQLGLVGLEFSVGRLSAPDVKVLHKNFKTLAMRLVGLLTFQTAVDNILAVNTTLDDVNNSRVTALRKTIKTREEAHGHDLTTLLPILAHAATPLLESCVSGVDLLSSWIDDCNSGRWTWLVRKPSAERIEKRRAVIVAEAQKLRTNLQTFREVERVKIIQPFEKCFDAQTGKPIISLARHAHGAHHHDFSVRALFTCFLFCDTLDAFAEALLKTEAAVENLDRQRPVPRLWMPVGIGSIGGKVKGTRGADGENVDVSPFAMGAPTDPYTFDDAVVSDSQDTLGKVPVDEGLVTTKRDPDALPAQTALGRFGLMLTGFFRFLASAKGIFALRYSVVSLALWIPSVCASSAWFTYSNRGLWALIMAQTGLSVYAGDQVAGFVIRIAGTLLGLLVGLVAWYIAAQQGLGNAAGVVIITTALASPFMLMSIRNKNLALRPLYMMMSVTTVFVVGYSWLDGHVVQTANLGIGIDVAWKRALLIIIGFTACFIVMVIPRMTSSRVYIRKTLAAVIMELSSILASEVDAFLAEERRAREGYHEKVDISFDDKEEDISPKEQRIRKFLPRMIAVATRLQEIAPSLITAKLEPQIRGKWPAAKYEALHLRLRHILGDMALLVGALTRLDTKWCSVLVHQTPFFNPNFLADTFVHFQVLSVALKTGTPLPPAMPTLRDRLLYHAGHTGRPTHEVDPQEKIDVNVIAGDGEGSVDGDAAESSVVGSDAAPQKVDGATIGFKELSLNLLMDPQLQPHSTAIVALSTIVNLVDEITSVVKDLCGETSFPSLDVLHRRWLTMEEEYNKDRV
;
A
#
# COMPACT_ATOMS: atom_id res chain seq x y z
N MET A 1 -19.27 48.36 7.10
CA MET A 1 -18.80 47.70 8.34
C MET A 1 -19.97 46.95 8.93
N GLU A 2 -20.16 45.69 8.56
CA GLU A 2 -20.99 44.75 9.32
C GLU A 2 -20.19 43.47 9.44
N GLY A 3 -19.91 43.10 10.69
CA GLY A 3 -18.94 42.07 11.06
C GLY A 3 -19.47 40.67 10.79
N GLU A 4 -18.73 39.93 9.99
CA GLU A 4 -18.89 38.51 9.75
C GLU A 4 -18.65 37.73 11.06
N ALA A 5 -19.73 37.15 11.61
CA ALA A 5 -19.68 36.40 12.85
C ALA A 5 -18.92 35.08 12.65
N ALA A 6 -17.75 34.97 13.30
CA ALA A 6 -16.94 33.75 13.31
C ALA A 6 -17.76 32.51 13.72
N PRO A 7 -17.57 31.34 13.09
CA PRO A 7 -18.33 30.13 13.41
C PRO A 7 -18.06 29.69 14.86
N LYS A 8 -19.11 29.66 15.68
CA LYS A 8 -19.07 29.20 17.08
C LYS A 8 -18.49 27.78 17.14
N ARG A 9 -17.31 27.63 17.76
CA ARG A 9 -16.69 26.32 18.02
C ARG A 9 -17.69 25.42 18.77
N PRO A 10 -17.91 24.16 18.35
CA PRO A 10 -18.79 23.27 19.07
C PRO A 10 -18.26 23.03 20.49
N THR A 11 -19.10 23.24 21.49
CA THR A 11 -18.80 22.92 22.90
C THR A 11 -18.32 21.46 23.03
N LEU A 12 -17.28 21.22 23.83
CA LEU A 12 -16.69 19.87 24.06
C LEU A 12 -17.74 18.78 24.34
N LEU A 13 -18.81 19.11 25.07
CA LEU A 13 -19.93 18.21 25.36
C LEU A 13 -20.78 17.86 24.13
N ALA A 14 -21.01 18.80 23.21
CA ALA A 14 -21.75 18.54 21.97
C ALA A 14 -20.92 17.68 21.00
N THR A 15 -19.61 17.92 20.94
CA THR A 15 -18.67 17.08 20.20
C THR A 15 -18.61 15.69 20.81
N ALA A 16 -18.47 15.56 22.13
CA ALA A 16 -18.47 14.29 22.83
C ALA A 16 -19.79 13.51 22.62
N ARG A 17 -20.95 14.18 22.67
CA ARG A 17 -22.26 13.56 22.43
C ARG A 17 -22.41 13.09 20.98
N LYS A 18 -22.00 13.90 20.00
CA LYS A 18 -21.96 13.48 18.58
C LYS A 18 -20.99 12.32 18.37
N THR A 19 -19.82 12.34 19.01
CA THR A 19 -18.85 11.25 18.95
C THR A 19 -19.43 9.98 19.58
N VAL A 20 -20.07 10.04 20.75
CA VAL A 20 -20.71 8.89 21.41
C VAL A 20 -21.86 8.31 20.57
N GLN A 21 -22.76 9.15 20.05
CA GLN A 21 -23.87 8.70 19.20
C GLN A 21 -23.37 8.12 17.86
N PHE A 22 -22.31 8.69 17.29
CA PHE A 22 -21.63 8.15 16.12
C PHE A 22 -20.93 6.82 16.44
N VAL A 23 -20.33 6.71 17.63
CA VAL A 23 -19.55 5.56 18.11
C VAL A 23 -20.41 4.30 18.26
N PHE A 24 -21.62 4.42 18.81
CA PHE A 24 -22.52 3.27 19.01
C PHE A 24 -23.39 2.91 17.80
N LYS A 25 -23.23 3.59 16.66
CA LYS A 25 -24.03 3.31 15.44
C LYS A 25 -23.67 1.97 14.77
N ASP A 26 -22.42 1.51 14.93
CA ASP A 26 -21.97 0.25 14.35
C ASP A 26 -22.11 -0.92 15.34
N LYS A 27 -23.02 -1.85 15.02
CA LYS A 27 -23.32 -3.05 15.82
C LYS A 27 -22.11 -3.97 15.96
N ARG A 28 -21.21 -4.03 14.96
CA ARG A 28 -20.03 -4.90 14.99
C ARG A 28 -18.96 -4.37 15.94
N THR A 29 -18.65 -3.07 15.83
CA THR A 29 -17.75 -2.40 16.77
C THR A 29 -18.22 -2.57 18.21
N PHE A 30 -19.53 -2.43 18.46
CA PHE A 30 -20.09 -2.64 19.80
C PHE A 30 -19.90 -4.08 20.31
N LYS A 31 -20.24 -5.10 19.52
CA LYS A 31 -20.02 -6.52 19.88
C LYS A 31 -18.56 -6.82 20.21
N THR A 32 -17.65 -6.32 19.37
CA THR A 32 -16.20 -6.51 19.53
C THR A 32 -15.69 -5.83 20.79
N TRP A 33 -16.13 -4.60 21.05
CA TRP A 33 -15.78 -3.84 22.25
C TRP A 33 -16.29 -4.53 23.51
N THR A 34 -17.54 -4.99 23.54
CA THR A 34 -18.12 -5.73 24.67
C THR A 34 -17.31 -7.00 24.96
N ARG A 35 -16.91 -7.76 23.94
CA ARG A 35 -16.03 -8.92 24.11
C ARG A 35 -14.69 -8.53 24.77
N CYS A 36 -14.05 -7.47 24.28
CA CYS A 36 -12.77 -7.01 24.85
C CYS A 36 -12.92 -6.54 26.30
N LEU A 37 -14.04 -5.88 26.65
CA LEU A 37 -14.34 -5.47 28.01
C LEU A 37 -14.51 -6.67 28.94
N VAL A 38 -15.23 -7.70 28.51
CA VAL A 38 -15.41 -8.93 29.29
C VAL A 38 -14.06 -9.59 29.59
N VAL A 39 -13.18 -9.71 28.58
CA VAL A 39 -11.84 -10.29 28.78
C VAL A 39 -10.98 -9.46 29.73
N THR A 40 -11.07 -8.13 29.64
CA THR A 40 -10.34 -7.22 30.55
C THR A 40 -10.84 -7.34 31.98
N ALA A 41 -12.17 -7.36 32.18
CA ALA A 41 -12.78 -7.54 33.49
C ALA A 41 -12.40 -8.88 34.11
N VAL A 42 -12.45 -9.98 33.35
CA VAL A 42 -12.01 -11.32 33.80
C VAL A 42 -10.52 -11.29 34.18
N SER A 43 -9.68 -10.66 33.38
CA SER A 43 -8.24 -10.56 33.68
C SER A 43 -7.96 -9.78 34.97
N LEU A 44 -8.74 -8.75 35.26
CA LEU A 44 -8.66 -8.01 36.54
C LEU A 44 -9.20 -8.82 37.72
N ILE A 45 -10.23 -9.66 37.53
CA ILE A 45 -10.72 -10.56 38.57
C ILE A 45 -9.63 -11.57 38.98
N PHE A 46 -8.89 -12.10 38.01
CA PHE A 46 -7.75 -13.00 38.26
C PHE A 46 -6.64 -12.33 39.07
N LEU A 47 -6.39 -11.03 38.85
CA LEU A 47 -5.42 -10.25 39.62
C LEU A 47 -5.88 -10.02 41.06
N VAL A 48 -7.17 -9.75 41.25
CA VAL A 48 -7.73 -9.32 42.54
C VAL A 48 -8.00 -10.50 43.49
N ASN A 49 -8.31 -11.68 42.96
CA ASN A 49 -8.53 -12.88 43.75
C ASN A 49 -7.17 -13.46 44.22
N ALA A 50 -6.99 -13.62 45.54
CA ALA A 50 -5.75 -14.08 46.14
C ALA A 50 -5.30 -15.48 45.65
N ASP A 51 -6.23 -16.42 45.50
CA ASP A 51 -5.91 -17.79 45.07
C ASP A 51 -5.45 -17.80 43.60
N LEU A 52 -6.17 -17.07 42.74
CA LEU A 52 -5.84 -16.95 41.31
C LEU A 52 -4.55 -16.14 41.10
N SER A 53 -4.35 -15.05 41.84
CA SER A 53 -3.13 -14.27 41.80
C SER A 53 -1.92 -15.06 42.32
N GLY A 54 -2.11 -15.95 43.30
CA GLY A 54 -1.08 -16.87 43.78
C GLY A 54 -0.64 -17.86 42.70
N LEU A 55 -1.59 -18.38 41.91
CA LEU A 55 -1.30 -19.26 40.77
C LEU A 55 -0.57 -18.55 39.63
N LEU A 56 -0.91 -17.28 39.37
CA LEU A 56 -0.26 -16.46 38.35
C LEU A 56 1.15 -16.00 38.75
N GLY A 57 1.41 -15.92 40.05
CA GLY A 57 2.70 -15.50 40.62
C GLY A 57 2.90 -13.99 40.68
N GLN A 58 4.17 -13.57 40.86
CA GLN A 58 4.55 -12.18 41.14
C GLN A 58 4.27 -11.19 39.99
N ALA A 59 3.87 -11.67 38.80
CA ALA A 59 3.50 -10.84 37.65
C ALA A 59 2.05 -11.05 37.19
N ALA A 60 1.13 -11.32 38.12
CA ALA A 60 -0.30 -11.51 37.82
C ALA A 60 -0.93 -10.36 37.01
N PHE A 61 -0.50 -9.11 37.25
CA PHE A 61 -0.96 -7.93 36.50
C PHE A 61 -0.65 -7.99 34.99
N PHE A 62 0.33 -8.81 34.58
CA PHE A 62 0.70 -8.96 33.17
C PHE A 62 -0.45 -9.52 32.33
N MET A 63 -1.29 -10.39 32.90
CA MET A 63 -2.50 -10.88 32.25
C MET A 63 -3.45 -9.72 31.88
N ALA A 64 -3.63 -8.78 32.81
CA ALA A 64 -4.47 -7.60 32.58
C ALA A 64 -3.85 -6.66 31.53
N ILE A 65 -2.52 -6.49 31.51
CA ILE A 65 -1.83 -5.72 30.45
C ILE A 65 -2.05 -6.36 29.08
N LEU A 66 -1.90 -7.68 28.96
CA LEU A 66 -2.12 -8.38 27.69
C LEU A 66 -3.55 -8.22 27.17
N SER A 67 -4.54 -8.16 28.06
CA SER A 67 -5.96 -7.98 27.69
C SER A 67 -6.26 -6.66 26.97
N VAL A 68 -5.51 -5.60 27.28
CA VAL A 68 -5.65 -4.28 26.64
C VAL A 68 -4.61 -4.03 25.55
N MET A 69 -3.49 -4.76 25.55
CA MET A 69 -2.44 -4.66 24.54
C MET A 69 -2.73 -5.54 23.30
N LEU A 70 -3.13 -6.80 23.51
CA LEU A 70 -3.48 -7.77 22.47
C LEU A 70 -4.98 -8.06 22.49
N MET A 71 -5.81 -7.03 22.28
CA MET A 71 -7.26 -7.16 22.41
C MET A 71 -7.82 -8.25 21.47
N PRO A 72 -8.80 -9.07 21.91
CA PRO A 72 -9.44 -10.11 21.09
C PRO A 72 -10.42 -9.48 20.08
N THR A 73 -9.92 -8.68 19.14
CA THR A 73 -10.73 -7.98 18.13
C THR A 73 -10.83 -8.74 16.82
N MET A 74 -9.93 -9.71 16.60
CA MET A 74 -9.80 -10.44 15.34
C MET A 74 -10.70 -11.69 15.29
N ALA A 75 -10.83 -12.29 14.11
CA ALA A 75 -11.41 -13.63 13.96
C ALA A 75 -10.56 -14.68 14.71
N ILE A 76 -11.18 -15.78 15.10
CA ILE A 76 -10.56 -16.85 15.93
C ILE A 76 -9.23 -17.32 15.33
N THR A 77 -9.21 -17.68 14.05
CA THR A 77 -8.02 -18.22 13.37
C THR A 77 -6.87 -17.22 13.33
N MET A 78 -7.16 -15.95 13.03
CA MET A 78 -6.18 -14.87 13.06
C MET A 78 -5.62 -14.68 14.47
N PHE A 79 -6.50 -14.67 15.48
CA PHE A 79 -6.09 -14.52 16.87
C PHE A 79 -5.23 -15.70 17.34
N ILE A 80 -5.56 -16.95 16.95
CA ILE A 80 -4.76 -18.14 17.27
C ILE A 80 -3.38 -18.04 16.63
N ILE A 81 -3.28 -17.64 15.35
CA ILE A 81 -1.99 -17.46 14.68
C ILE A 81 -1.15 -16.40 15.39
N VAL A 82 -1.75 -15.26 15.73
CA VAL A 82 -1.07 -14.18 16.46
C VAL A 82 -0.64 -14.65 17.87
N SER A 83 -1.50 -15.42 18.55
CA SER A 83 -1.23 -15.99 19.87
C SER A 83 -0.11 -17.02 19.84
N LEU A 84 -0.08 -17.87 18.81
CA LEU A 84 0.99 -18.83 18.59
C LEU A 84 2.31 -18.11 18.26
N THR A 85 2.25 -17.06 17.45
CA THR A 85 3.40 -16.21 17.12
C THR A 85 3.98 -15.55 18.38
N LEU A 86 3.11 -15.09 19.29
CA LEU A 86 3.48 -14.58 20.62
C LEU A 86 4.18 -15.68 21.44
N ALA A 87 3.53 -16.83 21.58
CA ALA A 87 4.01 -17.94 22.40
C ALA A 87 5.35 -18.48 21.89
N VAL A 88 5.50 -18.66 20.58
CA VAL A 88 6.77 -19.05 19.94
C VAL A 88 7.85 -18.01 20.23
N GLY A 89 7.55 -16.71 20.13
CA GLY A 89 8.49 -15.66 20.50
C GLY A 89 8.98 -15.77 21.94
N MET A 90 8.05 -15.91 22.90
CA MET A 90 8.38 -16.10 24.31
C MET A 90 9.22 -17.36 24.55
N CYS A 91 8.88 -18.47 23.89
CA CYS A 91 9.64 -19.71 23.98
C CYS A 91 11.04 -19.60 23.36
N LEU A 92 11.21 -18.85 22.26
CA LEU A 92 12.53 -18.58 21.67
C LEU A 92 13.41 -17.76 22.62
N GLY A 93 12.84 -16.70 23.22
CA GLY A 93 13.53 -15.91 24.26
C GLY A 93 13.91 -16.76 25.47
N TRP A 94 13.00 -17.66 25.90
CA TRP A 94 13.26 -18.60 26.98
C TRP A 94 14.36 -19.60 26.65
N ALA A 95 14.29 -20.25 25.48
CA ALA A 95 15.29 -21.22 25.04
C ALA A 95 16.69 -20.59 24.93
N TRP A 96 16.78 -19.38 24.35
CA TRP A 96 18.04 -18.65 24.26
C TRP A 96 18.56 -18.21 25.64
N GLY A 97 17.67 -17.76 26.54
CA GLY A 97 18.01 -17.46 27.92
C GLY A 97 18.49 -18.68 28.72
N CYS A 98 17.92 -19.85 28.47
CA CYS A 98 18.38 -21.11 29.06
C CYS A 98 19.76 -21.52 28.55
N ALA A 99 20.03 -21.32 27.25
CA ALA A 99 21.37 -21.54 26.69
C ALA A 99 22.41 -20.61 27.33
N ALA A 100 22.07 -19.33 27.52
CA ALA A 100 22.91 -18.37 28.22
C ALA A 100 23.20 -18.81 29.66
N MET A 101 22.17 -19.32 30.37
CA MET A 101 22.30 -19.79 31.74
C MET A 101 23.15 -21.06 31.86
N ALA A 102 23.01 -22.01 30.95
CA ALA A 102 23.83 -23.21 30.90
C ALA A 102 25.30 -22.88 30.64
N ALA A 103 25.56 -21.97 29.69
CA ALA A 103 26.91 -21.46 29.41
C ALA A 103 27.49 -20.67 30.59
N ALA A 104 26.68 -19.89 31.30
CA ALA A 104 27.12 -19.17 32.49
C ALA A 104 27.45 -20.10 33.66
N ALA A 105 26.70 -21.19 33.83
CA ALA A 105 26.91 -22.15 34.91
C ALA A 105 28.26 -22.87 34.79
N SER A 106 28.79 -23.08 33.58
CA SER A 106 30.08 -23.73 33.37
C SER A 106 31.29 -22.84 33.71
N VAL A 107 31.11 -21.52 33.74
CA VAL A 107 32.19 -20.55 34.01
C VAL A 107 32.16 -20.02 35.46
N ARG A 108 31.08 -20.24 36.20
CA ARG A 108 30.88 -19.74 37.57
C ARG A 108 31.88 -20.37 38.56
N ASP A 109 32.51 -19.53 39.38
CA ASP A 109 33.36 -20.01 40.49
C ASP A 109 32.52 -20.61 41.63
N GLN A 110 32.50 -21.93 41.69
CA GLN A 110 31.76 -22.70 42.70
C GLN A 110 32.31 -22.47 44.11
N ALA A 111 33.63 -22.33 44.27
CA ALA A 111 34.26 -22.15 45.58
C ALA A 111 33.95 -20.76 46.17
N ARG A 112 33.86 -19.73 45.33
CA ARG A 112 33.38 -18.40 45.76
C ARG A 112 31.90 -18.43 46.11
N THR A 113 31.07 -19.02 45.25
CA THR A 113 29.61 -19.05 45.46
C THR A 113 29.23 -19.79 46.74
N GLN A 114 29.91 -20.91 47.06
CA GLN A 114 29.70 -21.65 48.30
C GLN A 114 30.12 -20.86 49.55
N ARG A 115 31.23 -20.12 49.50
CA ARG A 115 31.66 -19.23 50.59
C ARG A 115 30.64 -18.14 50.87
N GLU A 116 30.14 -17.47 49.84
CA GLU A 116 29.10 -16.43 49.97
C GLU A 116 27.78 -17.00 50.50
N LEU A 117 27.38 -18.20 50.05
CA LEU A 117 26.21 -18.90 50.58
C LEU A 117 26.35 -19.19 52.08
N GLN A 118 27.51 -19.69 52.52
CA GLN A 118 27.78 -19.95 53.93
C GLN A 118 27.81 -18.66 54.77
N ALA A 119 28.41 -17.58 54.23
CA ALA A 119 28.43 -16.27 54.89
C ALA A 119 27.00 -15.74 55.09
N ILE A 120 26.16 -15.80 54.06
CA ILE A 120 24.76 -15.37 54.16
C ILE A 120 23.98 -16.26 55.13
N GLN A 121 24.17 -17.58 55.09
CA GLN A 121 23.53 -18.51 56.03
C GLN A 121 23.88 -18.20 57.49
N SER A 122 25.14 -17.82 57.76
CA SER A 122 25.57 -17.43 59.11
C SER A 122 25.03 -16.06 59.55
N SER A 123 24.63 -15.20 58.62
CA SER A 123 24.05 -13.88 58.89
C SER A 123 22.52 -13.88 59.06
N LEU A 124 21.87 -15.04 58.86
CA LEU A 124 20.42 -15.17 58.99
C LEU A 124 19.98 -14.93 60.42
N THR A 125 19.00 -14.04 60.59
CA THR A 125 18.36 -13.78 61.89
C THR A 125 17.07 -14.58 62.04
N ASN A 126 16.79 -15.08 63.25
CA ASN A 126 15.57 -15.87 63.53
C ASN A 126 14.26 -15.04 63.53
N THR A 127 14.35 -13.73 63.35
CA THR A 127 13.22 -12.79 63.47
C THR A 127 12.40 -12.65 62.18
N THR A 128 12.93 -13.03 61.02
CA THR A 128 12.22 -12.99 59.73
C THR A 128 12.43 -14.28 58.94
N SER A 129 11.55 -14.59 57.99
CA SER A 129 11.63 -15.84 57.25
C SER A 129 12.97 -15.95 56.48
N PRO A 130 13.69 -17.08 56.60
CA PRO A 130 15.00 -17.25 55.95
C PRO A 130 14.95 -17.05 54.43
N ALA A 131 13.86 -17.48 53.79
CA ALA A 131 13.66 -17.33 52.35
C ALA A 131 13.62 -15.87 51.90
N PHE A 132 13.00 -14.99 52.70
CA PHE A 132 12.92 -13.56 52.40
C PHE A 132 14.27 -12.87 52.53
N GLN A 133 15.03 -13.17 53.60
CA GLN A 133 16.38 -12.63 53.81
C GLN A 133 17.34 -13.03 52.67
N ILE A 134 17.29 -14.30 52.24
CA ILE A 134 18.08 -14.79 51.09
C ILE A 134 17.67 -14.08 49.79
N GLN A 135 16.38 -13.85 49.59
CA GLN A 135 15.88 -13.15 48.40
C GLN A 135 16.33 -11.68 48.38
N VAL A 136 16.37 -11.01 49.53
CA VAL A 136 16.92 -9.64 49.65
C VAL A 136 18.42 -9.64 49.31
N ALA A 137 19.21 -10.54 49.88
CA ALA A 137 20.63 -10.68 49.57
C ALA A 137 20.88 -10.97 48.07
N LEU A 138 20.00 -11.74 47.44
CA LEU A 138 20.04 -12.02 46.00
C LEU A 138 19.88 -10.74 45.18
N PHE A 139 18.92 -9.86 45.52
CA PHE A 139 18.71 -8.59 44.82
C PHE A 139 19.78 -7.53 45.15
N HIS A 140 20.48 -7.66 46.27
CA HIS A 140 21.70 -6.89 46.54
C HIS A 140 22.90 -7.33 45.69
N GLY A 141 22.77 -8.42 44.93
CA GLY A 141 23.79 -8.87 44.00
C GLY A 141 24.96 -9.59 44.66
N SER A 142 24.79 -10.12 45.88
CA SER A 142 25.86 -10.84 46.61
C SER A 142 26.43 -12.04 45.86
N PHE A 143 25.64 -12.65 44.96
CA PHE A 143 26.04 -13.81 44.14
C PHE A 143 26.49 -13.44 42.72
N LEU A 144 26.65 -12.15 42.41
CA LEU A 144 27.10 -11.72 41.09
C LEU A 144 28.60 -12.04 40.89
N ASP A 145 28.88 -12.73 39.80
CA ASP A 145 30.24 -13.02 39.32
C ASP A 145 30.45 -12.32 37.97
N ALA A 146 31.56 -11.59 37.83
CA ALA A 146 31.91 -10.88 36.61
C ALA A 146 32.00 -11.83 35.40
N ARG A 147 32.44 -13.07 35.60
CA ARG A 147 32.53 -14.07 34.51
C ARG A 147 31.16 -14.47 34.00
N VAL A 148 30.24 -14.72 34.93
CA VAL A 148 28.84 -15.05 34.64
C VAL A 148 28.14 -13.89 33.95
N SER A 149 28.30 -12.67 34.48
CA SER A 149 27.77 -11.46 33.86
C SER A 149 28.30 -11.27 32.44
N ALA A 150 29.59 -11.48 32.18
CA ALA A 150 30.14 -11.37 30.83
C ALA A 150 29.50 -12.37 29.83
N VAL A 151 29.28 -13.62 30.24
CA VAL A 151 28.61 -14.63 29.40
C VAL A 151 27.16 -14.23 29.11
N PHE A 152 26.40 -13.83 30.13
CA PHE A 152 25.03 -13.34 29.92
C PHE A 152 24.99 -12.11 29.01
N GLY A 153 25.94 -11.18 29.14
CA GLY A 153 26.05 -10.00 28.28
C GLY A 153 26.28 -10.34 26.81
N ALA A 154 27.16 -11.31 26.53
CA ALA A 154 27.42 -11.78 25.17
C ALA A 154 26.17 -12.44 24.53
N PHE A 155 25.51 -13.34 25.27
CA PHE A 155 24.26 -13.97 24.81
C PHE A 155 23.12 -12.96 24.65
N PHE A 156 23.05 -11.96 25.54
CA PHE A 156 22.06 -10.91 25.48
C PHE A 156 22.24 -10.02 24.25
N PHE A 157 23.48 -9.64 23.93
CA PHE A 157 23.81 -8.89 22.72
C PHE A 157 23.42 -9.68 21.46
N ILE A 158 23.82 -10.94 21.35
CA ILE A 158 23.52 -11.78 20.17
C ILE A 158 22.02 -12.04 20.03
N GLY A 159 21.33 -12.33 21.14
CA GLY A 159 19.89 -12.61 21.13
C GLY A 159 19.07 -11.40 20.74
N THR A 160 19.33 -10.24 21.35
CA THR A 160 18.67 -8.97 20.99
C THR A 160 18.99 -8.55 19.55
N PHE A 161 20.22 -8.80 19.08
CA PHE A 161 20.63 -8.48 17.70
C PHE A 161 19.83 -9.32 16.71
N SER A 162 19.77 -10.63 16.94
CA SER A 162 19.07 -11.57 16.06
C SER A 162 17.57 -11.27 15.98
N LEU A 163 16.92 -11.00 17.13
CA LEU A 163 15.51 -10.62 17.16
C LEU A 163 15.25 -9.25 16.49
N ALA A 164 16.16 -8.29 16.63
CA ALA A 164 16.05 -6.99 15.96
C ALA A 164 16.24 -7.09 14.44
N VAL A 165 17.13 -7.96 13.95
CA VAL A 165 17.26 -8.27 12.51
C VAL A 165 15.96 -8.85 11.98
N ILE A 166 15.37 -9.83 12.67
CA ILE A 166 14.08 -10.40 12.27
C ILE A 166 13.03 -9.28 12.19
N ASN A 167 12.95 -8.41 13.20
CA ASN A 167 11.99 -7.31 13.21
C ASN A 167 12.19 -6.32 12.04
N ALA A 168 13.44 -6.00 11.69
CA ALA A 168 13.76 -5.06 10.62
C ALA A 168 13.47 -5.59 9.21
N TYR A 169 13.64 -6.90 8.99
CA TYR A 169 13.35 -7.53 7.70
C TYR A 169 11.91 -7.98 7.57
N ARG A 170 11.29 -8.36 8.69
CA ARG A 170 9.99 -9.02 8.77
C ARG A 170 9.11 -8.30 9.79
N PRO A 171 8.67 -7.06 9.52
CA PRO A 171 7.88 -6.28 10.46
C PRO A 171 6.54 -6.96 10.83
N LYS A 172 6.01 -7.87 10.00
CA LYS A 172 4.81 -8.64 10.38
C LYS A 172 5.07 -9.66 11.53
N LEU A 173 6.33 -9.97 11.86
CA LEU A 173 6.74 -10.76 13.04
C LEU A 173 7.15 -9.87 14.22
N ALA A 174 6.81 -8.58 14.22
CA ALA A 174 7.14 -7.67 15.31
C ALA A 174 6.66 -8.20 16.67
N LEU A 175 5.48 -8.81 16.72
CA LEU A 175 4.94 -9.36 17.96
C LEU A 175 5.82 -10.50 18.53
N LEU A 176 6.29 -11.42 17.67
CA LEU A 176 7.21 -12.50 18.05
C LEU A 176 8.50 -11.93 18.64
N THR A 177 9.09 -10.96 17.95
CA THR A 177 10.39 -10.38 18.34
C THR A 177 10.29 -9.54 19.60
N ILE A 178 9.20 -8.77 19.79
CA ILE A 178 8.97 -7.98 21.01
C ILE A 178 8.83 -8.89 22.23
N PHE A 179 7.91 -9.87 22.21
CA PHE A 179 7.70 -10.74 23.37
C PHE A 179 8.87 -11.71 23.59
N GLY A 180 9.56 -12.13 22.53
CA GLY A 180 10.81 -12.88 22.66
C GLY A 180 11.91 -12.05 23.32
N THR A 181 12.01 -10.76 23.00
CA THR A 181 12.97 -9.87 23.65
C THR A 181 12.60 -9.62 25.11
N ILE A 182 11.32 -9.39 25.44
CA ILE A 182 10.89 -9.22 26.84
C ILE A 182 11.25 -10.44 27.70
N VAL A 183 11.03 -11.66 27.20
CA VAL A 183 11.43 -12.88 27.95
C VAL A 183 12.95 -12.99 28.04
N LEU A 184 13.66 -12.65 26.98
CA LEU A 184 15.13 -12.63 26.98
C LEU A 184 15.69 -11.61 27.99
N ASP A 185 15.12 -10.40 28.06
CA ASP A 185 15.49 -9.37 29.04
C ASP A 185 15.36 -9.88 30.47
N VAL A 186 14.26 -10.57 30.77
CA VAL A 186 14.00 -11.13 32.10
C VAL A 186 15.00 -12.24 32.42
N MET A 187 15.22 -13.17 31.48
CA MET A 187 16.18 -14.28 31.67
C MET A 187 17.61 -13.76 31.89
N CYS A 188 18.06 -12.78 31.08
CA CYS A 188 19.41 -12.22 31.17
C CYS A 188 19.57 -11.21 32.31
N SER A 189 18.50 -10.52 32.73
CA SER A 189 18.57 -9.58 33.86
C SER A 189 18.53 -10.32 35.20
N TYR A 190 17.64 -11.28 35.40
CA TYR A 190 17.54 -11.97 36.70
C TYR A 190 18.47 -13.19 36.80
N GLY A 191 18.79 -13.85 35.68
CA GLY A 191 19.62 -15.06 35.64
C GLY A 191 20.97 -14.96 36.37
N PRO A 192 21.77 -13.89 36.18
CA PRO A 192 23.07 -13.72 36.86
C PRO A 192 23.00 -13.71 38.39
N LEU A 193 21.87 -13.29 38.97
CA LEU A 193 21.69 -13.16 40.41
C LEU A 193 21.60 -14.51 41.13
N PHE A 194 21.14 -15.55 40.43
CA PHE A 194 20.93 -16.85 41.06
C PHE A 194 22.25 -17.62 41.18
N PRO A 195 22.58 -18.15 42.38
CA PRO A 195 23.80 -18.95 42.56
C PRO A 195 23.72 -20.29 41.82
N ASN A 196 22.52 -20.86 41.71
CA ASN A 196 22.24 -22.09 40.95
C ASN A 196 21.43 -21.78 39.69
N PRO A 197 21.63 -22.51 38.59
CA PRO A 197 20.91 -22.27 37.35
C PRO A 197 19.41 -22.52 37.52
N ASN A 198 18.60 -21.46 37.42
CA ASN A 198 17.15 -21.53 37.45
C ASN A 198 16.55 -21.32 36.04
N TYR A 199 16.35 -22.41 35.32
CA TYR A 199 15.77 -22.39 33.98
C TYR A 199 14.29 -21.97 33.93
N THR A 200 13.63 -21.79 35.09
CA THR A 200 12.19 -21.55 35.16
C THR A 200 11.79 -20.08 35.36
N ILE A 201 12.74 -19.14 35.32
CA ILE A 201 12.47 -17.70 35.49
C ILE A 201 11.41 -17.20 34.49
N ALA A 202 11.40 -17.71 33.25
CA ALA A 202 10.43 -17.33 32.23
C ALA A 202 8.97 -17.64 32.61
N LYS A 203 8.71 -18.55 33.58
CA LYS A 203 7.37 -18.83 34.11
C LYS A 203 6.66 -17.57 34.60
N LEU A 204 7.41 -16.56 35.07
CA LEU A 204 6.90 -15.27 35.52
C LEU A 204 5.99 -14.60 34.48
N PHE A 205 6.31 -14.72 33.18
CA PHE A 205 5.52 -14.14 32.10
C PHE A 205 4.74 -15.20 31.31
N LEU A 206 5.28 -16.42 31.16
CA LEU A 206 4.63 -17.50 30.41
C LEU A 206 3.30 -17.94 31.04
N ILE A 207 3.22 -18.06 32.38
CA ILE A 207 2.00 -18.51 33.06
C ILE A 207 0.86 -17.48 32.88
N PRO A 208 1.03 -16.19 33.24
CA PRO A 208 -0.02 -15.19 33.00
C PRO A 208 -0.43 -15.07 31.52
N THR A 209 0.52 -15.24 30.61
CA THR A 209 0.23 -15.27 29.17
C THR A 209 -0.64 -16.46 28.79
N GLY A 210 -0.33 -17.66 29.28
CA GLY A 210 -1.13 -18.86 29.00
C GLY A 210 -2.58 -18.72 29.44
N PHE A 211 -2.81 -18.22 30.67
CA PHE A 211 -4.15 -17.92 31.17
C PHE A 211 -4.86 -16.86 30.32
N TYR A 212 -4.15 -15.78 29.96
CA TYR A 212 -4.70 -14.74 29.08
C TYR A 212 -5.17 -15.33 27.74
N LEU A 213 -4.30 -16.08 27.06
CA LEU A 213 -4.59 -16.67 25.75
C LEU A 213 -5.78 -17.63 25.84
N ALA A 214 -5.89 -18.42 26.92
CA ALA A 214 -7.02 -19.30 27.15
C ALA A 214 -8.33 -18.50 27.30
N VAL A 215 -8.36 -17.47 28.16
CA VAL A 215 -9.53 -16.62 28.36
C VAL A 215 -9.92 -15.89 27.08
N ALA A 216 -8.95 -15.37 26.34
CA ALA A 216 -9.19 -14.68 25.08
C ALA A 216 -9.78 -15.63 24.02
N CYS A 217 -9.22 -16.84 23.86
CA CYS A 217 -9.76 -17.86 22.95
C CYS A 217 -11.19 -18.28 23.32
N VAL A 218 -11.47 -18.50 24.61
CA VAL A 218 -12.82 -18.83 25.10
C VAL A 218 -13.80 -17.69 24.80
N SER A 219 -13.38 -16.43 25.00
CA SER A 219 -14.22 -15.27 24.69
C SER A 219 -14.55 -15.16 23.20
N LEU A 220 -13.63 -15.54 22.32
CA LEU A 220 -13.83 -15.50 20.87
C LEU A 220 -14.82 -16.58 20.40
N ILE A 221 -14.95 -17.67 21.14
CA ILE A 221 -15.90 -18.75 20.85
C ILE A 221 -17.28 -18.44 21.44
N LEU A 222 -17.34 -17.95 22.68
CA LEU A 222 -18.59 -17.78 23.43
C LEU A 222 -19.25 -16.40 23.23
N VAL A 223 -18.46 -15.33 23.09
CA VAL A 223 -18.95 -13.94 23.05
C VAL A 223 -18.89 -13.41 21.61
N PHE A 224 -20.00 -13.52 20.88
CA PHE A 224 -20.12 -13.08 19.49
C PHE A 224 -19.02 -13.65 18.57
N PRO A 225 -19.04 -14.97 18.27
CA PRO A 225 -18.01 -15.58 17.43
C PRO A 225 -18.01 -14.98 16.01
N GLU A 226 -16.83 -14.58 15.55
CA GLU A 226 -16.59 -14.13 14.18
C GLU A 226 -15.63 -15.10 13.47
N SER A 227 -16.05 -15.63 12.31
CA SER A 227 -15.15 -16.36 11.42
C SER A 227 -14.43 -15.38 10.49
N LEU A 228 -13.25 -15.74 9.99
CA LEU A 228 -12.46 -14.99 9.03
C LEU A 228 -13.23 -14.76 7.72
N ASN A 229 -14.03 -15.72 7.26
CA ASN A 229 -14.94 -15.53 6.13
C ASN A 229 -16.01 -14.45 6.43
N HIS A 230 -16.53 -14.36 7.66
CA HIS A 230 -17.40 -13.25 8.07
C HIS A 230 -16.66 -11.92 8.02
N VAL A 231 -15.45 -11.86 8.59
CA VAL A 231 -14.62 -10.65 8.57
C VAL A 231 -14.27 -10.24 7.14
N TYR A 232 -13.96 -11.20 6.27
CA TYR A 232 -13.62 -10.98 4.88
C TYR A 232 -14.80 -10.36 4.11
N LEU A 233 -15.98 -10.99 4.14
CA LEU A 233 -17.16 -10.47 3.46
C LEU A 233 -17.58 -9.10 4.00
N THR A 234 -17.45 -8.88 5.32
CA THR A 234 -17.69 -7.57 5.93
C THR A 234 -16.69 -6.53 5.42
N THR A 235 -15.40 -6.88 5.35
CA THR A 235 -14.36 -5.99 4.84
C THR A 235 -14.63 -5.66 3.36
N LEU A 236 -14.97 -6.67 2.57
CA LEU A 236 -15.30 -6.53 1.16
C LEU A 236 -16.50 -5.58 0.97
N ASN A 237 -17.58 -5.73 1.75
CA ASN A 237 -18.72 -4.83 1.65
C ASN A 237 -18.41 -3.40 2.19
N ASP A 238 -17.99 -3.30 3.46
CA ASP A 238 -17.86 -2.02 4.18
C ASP A 238 -16.73 -1.12 3.65
N THR A 239 -15.69 -1.72 3.06
CA THR A 239 -14.52 -0.97 2.58
C THR A 239 -14.46 -0.92 1.06
N LEU A 240 -14.48 -2.08 0.39
CA LEU A 240 -14.28 -2.13 -1.06
C LEU A 240 -15.53 -1.67 -1.80
N VAL A 241 -16.68 -2.30 -1.56
CA VAL A 241 -17.95 -1.99 -2.25
C VAL A 241 -18.43 -0.58 -1.93
N GLN A 242 -18.33 -0.13 -0.66
CA GLN A 242 -18.66 1.26 -0.33
C GLN A 242 -17.75 2.26 -1.03
N SER A 243 -16.45 1.96 -1.19
CA SER A 243 -15.55 2.80 -1.98
C SER A 243 -15.90 2.77 -3.47
N MET A 244 -16.42 1.65 -3.99
CA MET A 244 -16.92 1.56 -5.36
C MET A 244 -18.15 2.46 -5.56
N LYS A 245 -19.13 2.40 -4.66
CA LYS A 245 -20.32 3.27 -4.68
C LYS A 245 -19.94 4.75 -4.60
N ALA A 246 -19.02 5.09 -3.69
CA ALA A 246 -18.52 6.45 -3.56
C ALA A 246 -17.81 6.93 -4.83
N THR A 247 -17.09 6.05 -5.53
CA THR A 247 -16.44 6.40 -6.79
C THR A 247 -17.46 6.64 -7.89
N LEU A 248 -18.47 5.77 -8.06
CA LEU A 248 -19.52 5.95 -9.06
C LEU A 248 -20.34 7.22 -8.82
N SER A 249 -20.65 7.55 -7.56
CA SER A 249 -21.36 8.79 -7.24
C SER A 249 -20.52 10.04 -7.55
N ILE A 250 -19.22 10.00 -7.26
CA ILE A 250 -18.28 11.07 -7.64
C ILE A 250 -18.24 11.25 -9.17
N GLN A 251 -18.29 10.17 -9.95
CA GLN A 251 -18.30 10.26 -11.42
C GLN A 251 -19.59 10.86 -11.95
N SER A 252 -20.74 10.46 -11.40
CA SER A 252 -22.03 11.07 -11.75
C SER A 252 -22.08 12.56 -11.41
N GLU A 253 -21.56 12.95 -10.25
CA GLU A 253 -21.44 14.34 -9.82
C GLU A 253 -20.47 15.12 -10.72
N SER A 254 -19.36 14.51 -11.11
CA SER A 254 -18.34 15.10 -12.00
C SER A 254 -18.87 15.43 -13.39
N LEU A 255 -19.74 14.58 -13.96
CA LEU A 255 -20.33 14.82 -15.28
C LEU A 255 -21.38 15.95 -15.27
N ARG A 256 -21.96 16.25 -14.09
CA ARG A 256 -22.98 17.30 -13.91
C ARG A 256 -22.40 18.64 -13.46
N THR A 257 -21.16 18.64 -12.99
CA THR A 257 -20.48 19.84 -12.51
C THR A 257 -19.98 20.66 -13.70
N ASP A 258 -20.20 21.97 -13.66
CA ASP A 258 -19.67 22.87 -14.67
C ASP A 258 -18.13 22.89 -14.60
N PRO A 259 -17.41 22.63 -15.72
CA PRO A 259 -15.95 22.68 -15.78
C PRO A 259 -15.32 23.99 -15.30
N THR A 260 -16.08 25.09 -15.29
CA THR A 260 -15.58 26.41 -14.88
C THR A 260 -15.52 26.61 -13.36
N ASP A 261 -16.23 25.79 -12.57
CA ASP A 261 -16.16 25.84 -11.10
C ASP A 261 -14.97 25.05 -10.55
N LYS A 262 -13.83 25.75 -10.44
CA LYS A 262 -12.58 25.19 -9.92
C LYS A 262 -12.71 24.63 -8.49
N SER A 263 -13.50 25.29 -7.63
CA SER A 263 -13.61 24.91 -6.22
C SER A 263 -14.35 23.60 -6.04
N ALA A 264 -15.43 23.41 -6.82
CA ALA A 264 -16.16 22.16 -6.87
C ALA A 264 -15.29 21.03 -7.43
N LEU A 265 -14.56 21.27 -8.53
CA LEU A 265 -13.68 20.29 -9.15
C LEU A 265 -12.53 19.84 -8.22
N GLU A 266 -11.86 20.78 -7.55
CA GLU A 266 -10.83 20.47 -6.55
C GLU A 266 -11.37 19.57 -5.43
N SER A 267 -12.58 19.86 -4.95
CA SER A 267 -13.23 19.05 -3.91
C SER A 267 -13.54 17.63 -4.39
N LEU A 268 -13.97 17.48 -5.65
CA LEU A 268 -14.25 16.19 -6.28
C LEU A 268 -12.98 15.37 -6.47
N ILE A 269 -11.89 16.00 -6.91
CA ILE A 269 -10.58 15.35 -7.07
C ILE A 269 -10.08 14.85 -5.72
N GLN A 270 -10.17 15.66 -4.66
CA GLN A 270 -9.77 15.23 -3.32
C GLN A 270 -10.61 14.03 -2.83
N ARG A 271 -11.93 14.07 -3.02
CA ARG A 271 -12.83 12.94 -2.72
C ARG A 271 -12.49 11.70 -3.56
N GLY A 272 -12.19 11.88 -4.85
CA GLY A 272 -11.80 10.81 -5.78
C GLY A 272 -10.47 10.16 -5.39
N GLN A 273 -9.47 10.96 -4.97
CA GLN A 273 -8.21 10.45 -4.44
C GLN A 273 -8.40 9.66 -3.14
N ALA A 274 -9.28 10.13 -2.24
CA ALA A 274 -9.63 9.40 -1.03
C ALA A 274 -10.36 8.08 -1.34
N ALA A 275 -11.28 8.08 -2.31
CA ALA A 275 -11.98 6.87 -2.77
C ALA A 275 -11.01 5.87 -3.41
N ARG A 276 -10.06 6.34 -4.24
CA ARG A 276 -8.97 5.51 -4.81
C ARG A 276 -8.13 4.86 -3.72
N ALA A 277 -7.72 5.62 -2.71
CA ALA A 277 -6.98 5.10 -1.56
C ALA A 277 -7.81 4.07 -0.78
N GLY A 278 -9.13 4.29 -0.65
CA GLY A 278 -10.09 3.35 -0.08
C GLY A 278 -10.19 2.04 -0.86
N LEU A 279 -10.26 2.09 -2.19
CA LEU A 279 -10.29 0.91 -3.08
C LEU A 279 -9.02 0.07 -2.94
N VAL A 280 -7.85 0.70 -3.10
CA VAL A 280 -6.54 0.00 -3.02
C VAL A 280 -6.32 -0.55 -1.61
N GLY A 281 -6.61 0.24 -0.57
CA GLY A 281 -6.48 -0.20 0.82
C GLY A 281 -7.46 -1.32 1.19
N GLY A 282 -8.70 -1.26 0.71
CA GLY A 282 -9.72 -2.30 0.89
C GLY A 282 -9.33 -3.61 0.21
N LEU A 283 -8.81 -3.52 -1.03
CA LEU A 283 -8.32 -4.68 -1.77
C LEU A 283 -7.13 -5.34 -1.07
N GLY A 284 -6.13 -4.55 -0.66
CA GLY A 284 -4.97 -5.07 0.08
C GLY A 284 -5.35 -5.69 1.43
N ALA A 285 -6.33 -5.11 2.13
CA ALA A 285 -6.84 -5.69 3.38
C ALA A 285 -7.59 -7.02 3.15
N ALA A 286 -8.36 -7.13 2.07
CA ALA A 286 -9.03 -8.37 1.69
C ALA A 286 -8.03 -9.46 1.24
N GLU A 287 -7.03 -9.08 0.44
CA GLU A 287 -5.97 -9.99 -0.06
C GLU A 287 -5.13 -10.56 1.09
N ALA A 288 -4.81 -9.74 2.10
CA ALA A 288 -4.10 -10.18 3.30
C ALA A 288 -4.87 -11.24 4.11
N GLN A 289 -6.21 -11.23 4.04
CA GLN A 289 -7.06 -12.21 4.72
C GLN A 289 -7.23 -13.49 3.89
N LEU A 290 -7.17 -13.39 2.56
CA LEU A 290 -7.49 -14.47 1.62
C LEU A 290 -6.66 -15.73 1.84
N GLY A 291 -5.35 -15.58 2.09
CA GLY A 291 -4.43 -16.70 2.32
C GLY A 291 -4.78 -17.56 3.54
N LEU A 292 -5.56 -17.00 4.49
CA LEU A 292 -5.90 -17.64 5.76
C LEU A 292 -7.35 -18.15 5.80
N VAL A 293 -8.20 -17.79 4.81
CA VAL A 293 -9.61 -18.24 4.72
C VAL A 293 -9.72 -19.77 4.66
N GLY A 294 -8.76 -20.45 4.02
CA GLY A 294 -8.78 -21.91 3.88
C GLY A 294 -8.43 -22.69 5.15
N LEU A 295 -7.94 -22.02 6.19
CA LEU A 295 -7.43 -22.64 7.42
C LEU A 295 -8.48 -22.75 8.53
N GLU A 296 -9.68 -22.20 8.32
CA GLU A 296 -10.69 -22.12 9.37
C GLU A 296 -11.94 -22.97 9.13
N PHE A 297 -12.64 -23.25 10.23
CA PHE A 297 -14.05 -23.61 10.17
C PHE A 297 -14.86 -22.34 9.89
N SER A 298 -15.65 -22.37 8.81
CA SER A 298 -16.48 -21.24 8.42
C SER A 298 -17.94 -21.66 8.38
N VAL A 299 -18.80 -20.95 9.10
CA VAL A 299 -20.26 -21.09 8.97
C VAL A 299 -20.77 -20.01 8.01
N GLY A 300 -21.31 -20.39 6.87
CA GLY A 300 -21.80 -19.43 5.88
C GLY A 300 -22.22 -20.08 4.56
N ARG A 301 -22.69 -19.26 3.62
CA ARG A 301 -23.07 -19.72 2.28
C ARG A 301 -21.86 -20.06 1.41
N LEU A 302 -20.82 -19.23 1.48
CA LEU A 302 -19.63 -19.33 0.63
C LEU A 302 -18.54 -20.15 1.32
N SER A 303 -17.86 -21.00 0.56
CA SER A 303 -16.67 -21.73 0.97
C SER A 303 -15.38 -20.94 0.71
N ALA A 304 -14.25 -21.43 1.23
CA ALA A 304 -12.94 -20.82 0.97
C ALA A 304 -12.58 -20.68 -0.53
N PRO A 305 -12.77 -21.69 -1.41
CA PRO A 305 -12.53 -21.51 -2.85
C PRO A 305 -13.52 -20.52 -3.48
N ASP A 306 -14.80 -20.55 -3.07
CA ASP A 306 -15.81 -19.59 -3.58
C ASP A 306 -15.40 -18.14 -3.28
N VAL A 307 -14.83 -17.89 -2.09
CA VAL A 307 -14.31 -16.58 -1.68
C VAL A 307 -13.10 -16.15 -2.52
N LYS A 308 -12.26 -17.08 -2.98
CA LYS A 308 -11.14 -16.77 -3.89
C LYS A 308 -11.62 -16.37 -5.28
N VAL A 309 -12.63 -17.08 -5.82
CA VAL A 309 -13.28 -16.69 -7.09
C VAL A 309 -13.88 -15.29 -6.96
N LEU A 310 -14.60 -15.04 -5.86
CA LEU A 310 -15.14 -13.71 -5.56
C LEU A 310 -14.04 -12.65 -5.49
N HIS A 311 -12.93 -12.92 -4.79
CA HIS A 311 -11.79 -12.00 -4.69
C HIS A 311 -11.22 -11.63 -6.06
N LYS A 312 -10.99 -12.61 -6.95
CA LYS A 312 -10.47 -12.40 -8.30
C LYS A 312 -11.35 -11.42 -9.08
N ASN A 313 -12.67 -11.62 -9.06
CA ASN A 313 -13.62 -10.75 -9.75
C ASN A 313 -13.68 -9.33 -9.15
N PHE A 314 -13.74 -9.22 -7.83
CA PHE A 314 -13.72 -7.91 -7.15
C PHE A 314 -12.40 -7.15 -7.34
N LYS A 315 -11.27 -7.86 -7.43
CA LYS A 315 -9.96 -7.29 -7.76
C LYS A 315 -9.98 -6.67 -9.14
N THR A 316 -10.45 -7.40 -10.15
CA THR A 316 -10.61 -6.89 -11.52
C THR A 316 -11.56 -5.69 -11.55
N LEU A 317 -12.72 -5.79 -10.89
CA LEU A 317 -13.72 -4.73 -10.82
C LEU A 317 -13.15 -3.44 -10.20
N ALA A 318 -12.42 -3.55 -9.09
CA ALA A 318 -11.79 -2.41 -8.43
C ALA A 318 -10.72 -1.76 -9.32
N MET A 319 -9.90 -2.55 -10.01
CA MET A 319 -8.87 -2.03 -10.92
C MET A 319 -9.48 -1.29 -12.12
N ARG A 320 -10.57 -1.79 -12.71
CA ARG A 320 -11.28 -1.10 -13.80
C ARG A 320 -11.91 0.21 -13.32
N LEU A 321 -12.47 0.23 -12.11
CA LEU A 321 -13.06 1.45 -11.54
C LEU A 321 -12.03 2.54 -11.22
N VAL A 322 -10.80 2.17 -10.84
CA VAL A 322 -9.70 3.13 -10.69
C VAL A 322 -9.39 3.83 -12.02
N GLY A 323 -9.57 3.15 -13.15
CA GLY A 323 -9.47 3.75 -14.48
C GLY A 323 -10.47 4.90 -14.66
N LEU A 324 -11.71 4.76 -14.21
CA LEU A 324 -12.74 5.79 -14.34
C LEU A 324 -12.39 7.11 -13.60
N LEU A 325 -11.62 7.02 -12.51
CA LEU A 325 -11.12 8.19 -11.76
C LEU A 325 -10.08 9.03 -12.52
N THR A 326 -9.47 8.48 -13.56
CA THR A 326 -8.48 9.21 -14.38
C THR A 326 -9.12 10.29 -15.23
N PHE A 327 -10.38 10.13 -15.63
CA PHE A 327 -11.13 11.12 -16.39
C PHE A 327 -11.14 12.48 -15.69
N GLN A 328 -11.38 12.52 -14.38
CA GLN A 328 -11.37 13.77 -13.61
C GLN A 328 -10.02 14.47 -13.64
N THR A 329 -8.93 13.68 -13.61
CA THR A 329 -7.57 14.22 -13.68
C THR A 329 -7.28 14.73 -15.09
N ALA A 330 -7.75 14.03 -16.13
CA ALA A 330 -7.64 14.50 -17.52
C ALA A 330 -8.39 15.81 -17.74
N VAL A 331 -9.64 15.93 -17.24
CA VAL A 331 -10.44 17.16 -17.31
C VAL A 331 -9.74 18.32 -16.58
N ASP A 332 -9.26 18.09 -15.36
CA ASP A 332 -8.52 19.11 -14.59
C ASP A 332 -7.26 19.59 -15.32
N ASN A 333 -6.49 18.67 -15.89
CA ASN A 333 -5.30 19.02 -16.67
C ASN A 333 -5.65 19.92 -17.87
N ILE A 334 -6.77 19.65 -18.56
CA ILE A 334 -7.23 20.48 -19.68
C ILE A 334 -7.60 21.89 -19.20
N LEU A 335 -8.33 21.99 -18.10
CA LEU A 335 -8.79 23.28 -17.56
C LEU A 335 -7.65 24.10 -16.96
N ALA A 336 -6.77 23.47 -16.19
CA ALA A 336 -5.59 24.10 -15.61
C ALA A 336 -4.68 24.69 -16.70
N VAL A 337 -4.47 23.93 -17.78
CA VAL A 337 -3.75 24.40 -18.96
C VAL A 337 -4.47 25.60 -19.58
N ASN A 338 -5.78 25.52 -19.82
CA ASN A 338 -6.55 26.61 -20.43
C ASN A 338 -6.48 27.93 -19.64
N THR A 339 -6.29 27.87 -18.32
CA THR A 339 -6.17 29.06 -17.45
C THR A 339 -4.77 29.66 -17.40
N THR A 340 -3.73 28.88 -17.73
CA THR A 340 -2.32 29.34 -17.70
C THR A 340 -1.84 29.84 -19.07
N LEU A 341 -2.65 29.71 -20.12
CA LEU A 341 -2.33 30.17 -21.48
C LEU A 341 -2.20 31.70 -21.60
N ASP A 342 -2.77 32.46 -20.67
CA ASP A 342 -2.76 33.94 -20.71
C ASP A 342 -1.54 34.57 -20.04
N ASP A 343 -0.80 33.83 -19.20
CA ASP A 343 0.23 34.37 -18.28
C ASP A 343 1.70 34.00 -18.64
N VAL A 344 1.97 33.12 -19.63
CA VAL A 344 3.30 32.50 -19.81
C VAL A 344 3.93 32.81 -21.19
N ASN A 345 5.26 33.02 -21.19
CA ASN A 345 6.14 33.17 -22.37
C ASN A 345 5.78 32.27 -23.57
N ASN A 346 5.98 32.80 -24.78
CA ASN A 346 5.79 32.16 -26.09
C ASN A 346 6.63 30.86 -26.27
N SER A 347 6.21 29.75 -25.66
CA SER A 347 6.71 28.41 -25.99
C SER A 347 5.88 27.79 -27.12
N ARG A 348 6.51 26.99 -27.99
CA ARG A 348 5.86 26.27 -29.10
C ARG A 348 4.62 25.49 -28.65
N VAL A 349 4.69 24.85 -27.48
CA VAL A 349 3.59 24.08 -26.88
C VAL A 349 2.42 24.98 -26.48
N THR A 350 2.69 26.17 -25.94
CA THR A 350 1.67 27.15 -25.54
C THR A 350 0.94 27.69 -26.78
N ALA A 351 1.69 27.98 -27.85
CA ALA A 351 1.12 28.41 -29.12
C ALA A 351 0.19 27.35 -29.73
N LEU A 352 0.64 26.09 -29.81
CA LEU A 352 -0.18 24.97 -30.30
C LEU A 352 -1.45 24.77 -29.45
N ARG A 353 -1.34 24.85 -28.12
CA ARG A 353 -2.51 24.73 -27.23
C ARG A 353 -3.50 25.87 -27.41
N LYS A 354 -3.02 27.09 -27.63
CA LYS A 354 -3.87 28.24 -27.95
C LYS A 354 -4.61 28.02 -29.26
N THR A 355 -3.91 27.55 -30.30
CA THR A 355 -4.51 27.19 -31.59
C THR A 355 -5.58 26.10 -31.44
N ILE A 356 -5.29 25.03 -30.68
CA ILE A 356 -6.24 23.96 -30.40
C ILE A 356 -7.49 24.51 -29.70
N LYS A 357 -7.31 25.32 -28.65
CA LYS A 357 -8.42 25.94 -27.92
C LYS A 357 -9.29 26.82 -28.83
N THR A 358 -8.67 27.70 -29.63
CA THR A 358 -9.42 28.57 -30.56
C THR A 358 -10.22 27.78 -31.60
N ARG A 359 -9.71 26.62 -32.05
CA ARG A 359 -10.43 25.74 -32.99
C ARG A 359 -11.59 25.01 -32.32
N GLU A 360 -11.38 24.52 -31.09
CA GLU A 360 -12.45 23.88 -30.30
C GLU A 360 -13.60 24.86 -30.03
N GLU A 361 -13.29 26.11 -29.73
CA GLU A 361 -14.28 27.19 -29.54
C GLU A 361 -14.98 27.57 -30.86
N ALA A 362 -14.24 27.73 -31.96
CA ALA A 362 -14.79 28.14 -33.26
C ALA A 362 -15.80 27.14 -33.84
N HIS A 363 -15.58 25.84 -33.65
CA HIS A 363 -16.45 24.78 -34.18
C HIS A 363 -17.43 24.21 -33.14
N GLY A 364 -17.40 24.70 -31.90
CA GLY A 364 -18.29 24.21 -30.84
C GLY A 364 -17.97 22.77 -30.41
N HIS A 365 -16.70 22.40 -30.42
CA HIS A 365 -16.19 21.08 -30.01
C HIS A 365 -15.41 21.13 -28.69
N ASP A 366 -15.55 22.22 -27.94
CA ASP A 366 -14.97 22.34 -26.60
C ASP A 366 -15.60 21.35 -25.61
N LEU A 367 -14.83 21.02 -24.58
CA LEU A 367 -15.22 20.12 -23.50
C LEU A 367 -16.51 20.59 -22.80
N THR A 368 -16.73 21.91 -22.69
CA THR A 368 -17.96 22.48 -22.12
C THR A 368 -19.22 22.12 -22.89
N THR A 369 -19.12 21.95 -24.22
CA THR A 369 -20.22 21.54 -25.10
C THR A 369 -20.41 20.02 -25.11
N LEU A 370 -19.32 19.26 -25.08
CA LEU A 370 -19.36 17.79 -25.14
C LEU A 370 -19.75 17.13 -23.81
N LEU A 371 -19.42 17.75 -22.67
CA LEU A 371 -19.67 17.17 -21.35
C LEU A 371 -21.17 16.96 -21.04
N PRO A 372 -22.10 17.88 -21.35
CA PRO A 372 -23.53 17.64 -21.19
C PRO A 372 -24.07 16.50 -22.06
N ILE A 373 -23.56 16.37 -23.30
CA ILE A 373 -23.93 15.29 -24.22
C ILE A 373 -23.45 13.95 -23.65
N LEU A 374 -22.19 13.90 -23.19
CA LEU A 374 -21.61 12.74 -22.52
C LEU A 374 -22.39 12.37 -21.25
N ALA A 375 -22.77 13.36 -20.44
CA ALA A 375 -23.54 13.15 -19.22
C ALA A 375 -24.90 12.51 -19.51
N HIS A 376 -25.61 13.01 -20.53
CA HIS A 376 -26.89 12.44 -20.94
C HIS A 376 -26.73 11.00 -21.48
N ALA A 377 -25.73 10.77 -22.33
CA ALA A 377 -25.43 9.46 -22.92
C ALA A 377 -25.00 8.40 -21.86
N ALA A 378 -24.21 8.80 -20.85
CA ALA A 378 -23.67 7.90 -19.84
C ALA A 378 -24.62 7.63 -18.66
N THR A 379 -25.61 8.49 -18.40
CA THR A 379 -26.49 8.39 -17.22
C THR A 379 -27.19 7.03 -17.10
N PRO A 380 -27.84 6.48 -18.13
CA PRO A 380 -28.53 5.19 -18.02
C PRO A 380 -27.60 4.02 -17.64
N LEU A 381 -26.38 4.01 -18.21
CA LEU A 381 -25.38 2.98 -17.92
C LEU A 381 -24.79 3.15 -16.51
N LEU A 382 -24.50 4.39 -16.09
CA LEU A 382 -24.02 4.69 -14.74
C LEU A 382 -25.04 4.31 -13.66
N GLU A 383 -26.32 4.64 -13.84
CA GLU A 383 -27.38 4.25 -12.91
C GLU A 383 -27.53 2.73 -12.79
N SER A 384 -27.36 2.02 -13.91
CA SER A 384 -27.36 0.55 -13.92
C SER A 384 -26.13 -0.02 -13.22
N CYS A 385 -24.96 0.60 -13.39
CA CYS A 385 -23.74 0.24 -12.67
C CYS A 385 -23.88 0.46 -11.15
N VAL A 386 -24.51 1.56 -10.73
CA VAL A 386 -24.79 1.83 -9.31
C VAL A 386 -25.74 0.76 -8.75
N SER A 387 -26.83 0.47 -9.46
CA SER A 387 -27.78 -0.60 -9.12
C SER A 387 -27.11 -1.97 -8.98
N GLY A 388 -26.22 -2.33 -9.93
CA GLY A 388 -25.45 -3.57 -9.88
C GLY A 388 -24.49 -3.65 -8.69
N VAL A 389 -23.79 -2.56 -8.36
CA VAL A 389 -22.94 -2.51 -7.15
C VAL A 389 -23.77 -2.55 -5.86
N ASP A 390 -24.97 -1.96 -5.85
CA ASP A 390 -25.95 -2.08 -4.75
C ASP A 390 -26.46 -3.53 -4.60
N LEU A 391 -26.72 -4.21 -5.70
CA LEU A 391 -27.06 -5.63 -5.73
C LEU A 391 -25.93 -6.47 -5.13
N LEU A 392 -24.68 -6.26 -5.57
CA LEU A 392 -23.52 -6.97 -5.00
C LEU A 392 -23.40 -6.73 -3.49
N SER A 393 -23.56 -5.49 -3.04
CA SER A 393 -23.54 -5.10 -1.63
C SER A 393 -24.62 -5.84 -0.82
N SER A 394 -25.86 -5.80 -1.29
CA SER A 394 -26.99 -6.48 -0.65
C SER A 394 -26.85 -8.00 -0.66
N TRP A 395 -26.31 -8.58 -1.73
CA TRP A 395 -26.04 -10.02 -1.82
C TRP A 395 -24.94 -10.47 -0.85
N ILE A 396 -23.88 -9.67 -0.69
CA ILE A 396 -22.82 -9.93 0.30
C ILE A 396 -23.40 -9.84 1.71
N ASP A 397 -24.21 -8.83 2.00
CA ASP A 397 -24.89 -8.68 3.29
C ASP A 397 -25.88 -9.81 3.56
N ASP A 398 -26.61 -10.29 2.55
CA ASP A 398 -27.46 -11.48 2.64
C ASP A 398 -26.65 -12.76 2.86
N CYS A 399 -25.45 -12.87 2.26
CA CYS A 399 -24.54 -13.97 2.52
C CYS A 399 -23.97 -13.96 3.94
N ASN A 400 -23.83 -12.78 4.52
CA ASN A 400 -23.21 -12.58 5.82
C ASN A 400 -24.21 -12.49 6.98
N SER A 401 -25.46 -12.11 6.71
CA SER A 401 -26.56 -12.06 7.66
C SER A 401 -27.13 -13.45 7.92
N GLY A 402 -27.59 -13.71 9.14
CA GLY A 402 -28.27 -14.97 9.47
C GLY A 402 -27.41 -16.24 9.47
N ARG A 403 -26.08 -16.13 9.57
CA ARG A 403 -25.15 -17.29 9.63
C ARG A 403 -25.47 -18.32 10.71
N TRP A 404 -26.11 -17.91 11.80
CA TRP A 404 -26.53 -18.80 12.88
C TRP A 404 -28.04 -19.05 12.88
N THR A 405 -28.82 -18.24 12.18
CA THR A 405 -30.29 -18.36 12.18
C THR A 405 -30.76 -19.57 11.41
N TRP A 406 -29.97 -20.14 10.50
CA TRP A 406 -30.33 -21.37 9.78
C TRP A 406 -30.42 -22.61 10.68
N LEU A 407 -29.70 -22.63 11.81
CA LEU A 407 -29.83 -23.69 12.82
C LEU A 407 -31.23 -23.68 13.47
N VAL A 408 -31.91 -22.53 13.45
CA VAL A 408 -33.24 -22.32 14.05
C VAL A 408 -34.34 -22.30 12.99
N ARG A 409 -34.08 -21.75 11.80
CA ARG A 409 -35.05 -21.59 10.71
C ARG A 409 -34.38 -21.70 9.35
N LYS A 410 -34.72 -22.73 8.58
CA LYS A 410 -34.26 -22.87 7.18
C LYS A 410 -34.87 -21.74 6.31
N PRO A 411 -34.11 -21.15 5.37
CA PRO A 411 -34.64 -20.15 4.45
C PRO A 411 -35.74 -20.74 3.55
N SER A 412 -36.81 -19.98 3.29
CA SER A 412 -37.91 -20.41 2.42
C SER A 412 -37.48 -20.46 0.95
N ALA A 413 -37.99 -21.44 0.20
CA ALA A 413 -37.72 -21.60 -1.23
C ALA A 413 -38.11 -20.35 -2.04
N GLU A 414 -39.26 -19.75 -1.70
CA GLU A 414 -39.76 -18.51 -2.30
C GLU A 414 -38.79 -17.33 -2.14
N ARG A 415 -38.10 -17.20 -1.00
CA ARG A 415 -37.09 -16.15 -0.78
C ARG A 415 -35.85 -16.37 -1.65
N ILE A 416 -35.44 -17.63 -1.84
CA ILE A 416 -34.30 -17.98 -2.69
C ILE A 416 -34.61 -17.67 -4.15
N GLU A 417 -35.81 -18.02 -4.60
CA GLU A 417 -36.28 -17.73 -5.97
C GLU A 417 -36.41 -16.23 -6.23
N LYS A 418 -37.04 -15.47 -5.32
CA LYS A 418 -37.11 -14.00 -5.40
C LYS A 418 -35.72 -13.36 -5.49
N ARG A 419 -34.76 -13.79 -4.67
CA ARG A 419 -33.38 -13.27 -4.72
C ARG A 419 -32.73 -13.56 -6.08
N ARG A 420 -32.89 -14.76 -6.62
CA ARG A 420 -32.34 -15.14 -7.93
C ARG A 420 -32.96 -14.34 -9.06
N ALA A 421 -34.28 -14.17 -9.04
CA ALA A 421 -34.98 -13.37 -10.04
C ALA A 421 -34.47 -11.92 -10.06
N VAL A 422 -34.17 -11.33 -8.90
CA VAL A 422 -33.58 -9.98 -8.81
C VAL A 422 -32.18 -9.93 -9.42
N ILE A 423 -31.30 -10.90 -9.14
CA ILE A 423 -29.94 -10.95 -9.71
C ILE A 423 -29.98 -11.04 -11.24
N VAL A 424 -30.79 -11.96 -11.78
CA VAL A 424 -30.92 -12.16 -13.23
C VAL A 424 -31.53 -10.94 -13.91
N ALA A 425 -32.54 -10.31 -13.30
CA ALA A 425 -33.19 -9.12 -13.85
C ALA A 425 -32.23 -7.92 -13.94
N GLU A 426 -31.45 -7.66 -12.89
CA GLU A 426 -30.46 -6.57 -12.90
C GLU A 426 -29.30 -6.83 -13.86
N ALA A 427 -28.80 -8.07 -13.94
CA ALA A 427 -27.75 -8.42 -14.91
C ALA A 427 -28.23 -8.25 -16.35
N GLN A 428 -29.48 -8.62 -16.66
CA GLN A 428 -30.07 -8.42 -17.99
C GLN A 428 -30.28 -6.94 -18.30
N LYS A 429 -30.70 -6.13 -17.31
CA LYS A 429 -30.83 -4.68 -17.44
C LYS A 429 -29.49 -4.01 -17.73
N LEU A 430 -28.44 -4.36 -16.98
CA LEU A 430 -27.08 -3.85 -17.20
C LEU A 430 -26.56 -4.25 -18.59
N ARG A 431 -26.79 -5.50 -19.01
CA ARG A 431 -26.40 -5.99 -20.34
C ARG A 431 -27.09 -5.23 -21.46
N THR A 432 -28.39 -4.98 -21.33
CA THR A 432 -29.17 -4.25 -22.33
C THR A 432 -28.68 -2.81 -22.43
N ASN A 433 -28.51 -2.13 -21.29
CA ASN A 433 -28.03 -0.75 -21.27
C ASN A 433 -26.57 -0.60 -21.77
N LEU A 434 -25.72 -1.61 -21.53
CA LEU A 434 -24.37 -1.66 -22.11
C LEU A 434 -24.42 -1.74 -23.64
N GLN A 435 -25.26 -2.61 -24.20
CA GLN A 435 -25.42 -2.74 -25.65
C GLN A 435 -25.97 -1.44 -26.25
N THR A 436 -27.01 -0.85 -25.65
CA THR A 436 -27.55 0.45 -26.08
C THR A 436 -26.50 1.55 -26.01
N PHE A 437 -25.62 1.54 -24.99
CA PHE A 437 -24.52 2.48 -24.89
C PHE A 437 -23.49 2.32 -26.02
N ARG A 438 -23.12 1.07 -26.34
CA ARG A 438 -22.18 0.73 -27.42
C ARG A 438 -22.73 1.03 -28.82
N GLU A 439 -24.02 0.88 -29.06
CA GLU A 439 -24.60 1.01 -30.41
C GLU A 439 -25.18 2.40 -30.68
N VAL A 440 -25.84 3.01 -29.69
CA VAL A 440 -26.68 4.21 -29.88
C VAL A 440 -26.13 5.42 -29.14
N GLU A 441 -25.92 5.33 -27.83
CA GLU A 441 -25.59 6.52 -27.02
C GLU A 441 -24.19 7.06 -27.30
N ARG A 442 -23.19 6.19 -27.53
CA ARG A 442 -21.83 6.65 -27.84
C ARG A 442 -21.76 7.49 -29.11
N VAL A 443 -22.61 7.18 -30.10
CA VAL A 443 -22.64 7.85 -31.40
C VAL A 443 -23.09 9.30 -31.26
N LYS A 444 -23.94 9.60 -30.26
CA LYS A 444 -24.42 10.96 -30.00
C LYS A 444 -23.30 11.94 -29.67
N ILE A 445 -22.17 11.46 -29.13
CA ILE A 445 -20.99 12.29 -28.82
C ILE A 445 -20.30 12.79 -30.10
N ILE A 446 -20.45 12.06 -31.21
CA ILE A 446 -19.84 12.37 -32.51
C ILE A 446 -20.69 13.39 -33.30
N GLN A 447 -21.99 13.51 -33.02
CA GLN A 447 -22.92 14.41 -33.74
C GLN A 447 -22.42 15.86 -33.94
N PRO A 448 -21.77 16.52 -32.95
CA PRO A 448 -21.22 17.85 -33.17
C PRO A 448 -20.18 17.88 -34.30
N PHE A 449 -19.37 16.82 -34.41
CA PHE A 449 -18.28 16.70 -35.39
C PHE A 449 -18.78 16.40 -36.81
N GLU A 450 -20.00 15.86 -37.00
CA GLU A 450 -20.56 15.58 -38.33
C GLU A 450 -20.56 16.81 -39.25
N LYS A 451 -20.72 18.01 -38.67
CA LYS A 451 -20.68 19.30 -39.40
C LYS A 451 -19.34 19.59 -40.07
N CYS A 452 -18.27 18.92 -39.65
CA CYS A 452 -16.92 19.09 -40.19
C CYS A 452 -16.62 18.10 -41.35
N PHE A 453 -17.54 17.17 -41.64
CA PHE A 453 -17.41 16.16 -42.71
C PHE A 453 -18.46 16.35 -43.80
N ASP A 454 -18.06 16.07 -45.03
CA ASP A 454 -18.96 16.10 -46.18
C ASP A 454 -19.89 14.88 -46.16
N ALA A 455 -21.20 15.12 -46.27
CA ALA A 455 -22.25 14.11 -46.12
C ALA A 455 -22.22 13.01 -47.20
N GLN A 456 -21.59 13.26 -48.35
CA GLN A 456 -21.51 12.29 -49.45
C GLN A 456 -20.19 11.52 -49.49
N THR A 457 -19.07 12.14 -49.13
CA THR A 457 -17.74 11.53 -49.23
C THR A 457 -17.21 11.02 -47.88
N GLY A 458 -17.80 11.45 -46.76
CA GLY A 458 -17.34 11.11 -45.40
C GLY A 458 -15.94 11.66 -45.06
N LYS A 459 -15.39 12.48 -45.97
CA LYS A 459 -14.10 13.17 -45.84
C LYS A 459 -14.32 14.55 -45.23
N PRO A 460 -13.30 15.12 -44.56
CA PRO A 460 -13.41 16.45 -43.98
C PRO A 460 -13.68 17.49 -45.08
N ILE A 461 -14.55 18.46 -44.81
CA ILE A 461 -15.00 19.44 -45.81
C ILE A 461 -13.82 20.32 -46.26
N ILE A 462 -13.36 20.15 -47.51
CA ILE A 462 -12.20 20.85 -48.09
C ILE A 462 -12.52 22.33 -48.42
N SER A 463 -13.79 22.75 -48.48
CA SER A 463 -14.18 24.12 -48.88
C SER A 463 -13.87 25.21 -47.86
N LEU A 464 -13.48 24.85 -46.63
CA LEU A 464 -12.94 25.76 -45.62
C LEU A 464 -11.44 26.06 -45.81
N ALA A 465 -10.71 25.24 -46.58
CA ALA A 465 -9.28 25.38 -46.87
C ALA A 465 -8.93 26.44 -47.94
N ARG A 466 -9.92 27.13 -48.53
CA ARG A 466 -9.71 28.01 -49.70
C ARG A 466 -9.33 29.46 -49.33
N HIS A 467 -9.17 29.80 -48.04
CA HIS A 467 -8.83 31.16 -47.59
C HIS A 467 -7.44 31.32 -46.95
N ALA A 468 -6.63 30.27 -46.87
CA ALA A 468 -5.22 30.39 -46.52
C ALA A 468 -4.38 29.55 -47.49
N HIS A 469 -3.42 30.18 -48.15
CA HIS A 469 -2.61 29.57 -49.19
C HIS A 469 -1.86 28.32 -48.70
N GLY A 470 -2.13 27.18 -49.32
CA GLY A 470 -1.17 26.08 -49.50
C GLY A 470 -0.81 25.23 -48.29
N ALA A 471 -1.75 24.46 -47.71
CA ALA A 471 -1.49 23.16 -47.07
C ALA A 471 -2.83 22.53 -46.63
N HIS A 472 -2.93 21.20 -46.66
CA HIS A 472 -4.06 20.45 -46.11
C HIS A 472 -4.16 20.67 -44.59
N HIS A 473 -4.97 21.63 -44.17
CA HIS A 473 -5.28 21.92 -42.77
C HIS A 473 -6.69 21.41 -42.44
N HIS A 474 -6.86 20.68 -41.34
CA HIS A 474 -8.18 20.36 -40.81
C HIS A 474 -8.54 21.43 -39.78
N ASP A 475 -9.68 22.10 -39.95
CA ASP A 475 -10.02 23.26 -39.11
C ASP A 475 -10.48 22.91 -37.67
N PHE A 476 -10.62 21.62 -37.33
CA PHE A 476 -11.15 21.16 -36.04
C PHE A 476 -10.17 20.28 -35.24
N SER A 477 -10.35 20.19 -33.92
CA SER A 477 -9.51 19.40 -32.98
C SER A 477 -10.29 18.23 -32.38
N VAL A 478 -9.64 17.07 -32.18
CA VAL A 478 -10.22 15.84 -31.59
C VAL A 478 -9.86 15.62 -30.11
N ARG A 479 -9.11 16.53 -29.49
CA ARG A 479 -8.58 16.34 -28.13
C ARG A 479 -9.68 16.23 -27.06
N ALA A 480 -10.70 17.09 -27.12
CA ALA A 480 -11.85 17.01 -26.22
C ALA A 480 -12.64 15.71 -26.44
N LEU A 481 -12.80 15.28 -27.70
CA LEU A 481 -13.45 14.02 -28.07
C LEU A 481 -12.72 12.79 -27.49
N PHE A 482 -11.38 12.75 -27.58
CA PHE A 482 -10.58 11.66 -27.01
C PHE A 482 -10.70 11.59 -25.48
N THR A 483 -10.88 12.73 -24.82
CA THR A 483 -11.13 12.78 -23.37
C THR A 483 -12.52 12.22 -23.02
N CYS A 484 -13.53 12.51 -23.84
CA CYS A 484 -14.86 11.88 -23.71
C CYS A 484 -14.81 10.37 -24.00
N PHE A 485 -14.04 9.94 -25.00
CA PHE A 485 -13.85 8.52 -25.32
C PHE A 485 -13.09 7.76 -24.23
N LEU A 486 -12.11 8.38 -23.57
CA LEU A 486 -11.49 7.82 -22.36
C LEU A 486 -12.56 7.49 -21.30
N PHE A 487 -13.52 8.38 -21.07
CA PHE A 487 -14.61 8.12 -20.13
C PHE A 487 -15.51 6.97 -20.61
N CYS A 488 -15.90 6.97 -21.89
CA CYS A 488 -16.72 5.90 -22.47
C CYS A 488 -16.03 4.53 -22.39
N ASP A 489 -14.75 4.46 -22.74
CA ASP A 489 -13.94 3.24 -22.72
C ASP A 489 -13.80 2.70 -21.30
N THR A 490 -13.45 3.56 -20.33
CA THR A 490 -13.31 3.13 -18.93
C THR A 490 -14.65 2.75 -18.28
N LEU A 491 -15.75 3.43 -18.62
CA LEU A 491 -17.09 3.07 -18.16
C LEU A 491 -17.55 1.72 -18.75
N ASP A 492 -17.32 1.51 -20.05
CA ASP A 492 -17.63 0.26 -20.73
C ASP A 492 -16.82 -0.92 -20.16
N ALA A 493 -15.51 -0.72 -19.95
CA ALA A 493 -14.65 -1.73 -19.33
C ALA A 493 -15.06 -2.06 -17.89
N PHE A 494 -15.54 -1.08 -17.13
CA PHE A 494 -16.07 -1.29 -15.78
C PHE A 494 -17.41 -2.05 -15.82
N ALA A 495 -18.34 -1.66 -16.68
CA ALA A 495 -19.65 -2.29 -16.79
C ALA A 495 -19.54 -3.74 -17.28
N GLU A 496 -18.62 -4.05 -18.20
CA GLU A 496 -18.32 -5.42 -18.61
C GLU A 496 -17.73 -6.26 -17.46
N ALA A 497 -16.81 -5.69 -16.68
CA ALA A 497 -16.26 -6.37 -15.50
C ALA A 497 -17.32 -6.58 -14.40
N LEU A 498 -18.27 -5.65 -14.27
CA LEU A 498 -19.41 -5.77 -13.36
C LEU A 498 -20.35 -6.91 -13.81
N LEU A 499 -20.69 -6.99 -15.09
CA LEU A 499 -21.47 -8.11 -15.66
C LEU A 499 -20.78 -9.47 -15.42
N LYS A 500 -19.47 -9.56 -15.65
CA LYS A 500 -18.70 -10.79 -15.36
C LYS A 500 -18.76 -11.14 -13.86
N THR A 501 -18.73 -10.14 -12.98
CA THR A 501 -18.83 -10.32 -11.54
C THR A 501 -20.24 -10.76 -11.12
N GLU A 502 -21.29 -10.16 -11.69
CA GLU A 502 -22.69 -10.53 -11.46
C GLU A 502 -22.98 -11.95 -11.93
N ALA A 503 -22.49 -12.34 -13.12
CA ALA A 503 -22.60 -13.71 -13.62
C ALA A 503 -21.89 -14.74 -12.71
N ALA A 504 -20.72 -14.39 -12.17
CA ALA A 504 -20.04 -15.23 -11.19
C ALA A 504 -20.83 -15.35 -9.87
N VAL A 505 -21.43 -14.24 -9.41
CA VAL A 505 -22.31 -14.22 -8.23
C VAL A 505 -23.58 -15.04 -8.46
N GLU A 506 -24.18 -14.97 -9.65
CA GLU A 506 -25.33 -15.79 -10.05
C GLU A 506 -24.98 -17.28 -10.01
N ASN A 507 -23.85 -17.67 -10.59
CA ASN A 507 -23.38 -19.05 -10.59
C ASN A 507 -23.11 -19.54 -9.14
N LEU A 508 -22.48 -18.71 -8.31
CA LEU A 508 -22.27 -19.01 -6.89
C LEU A 508 -23.60 -19.14 -6.12
N ASP A 509 -24.59 -18.28 -6.38
CA ASP A 509 -25.92 -18.35 -5.76
C ASP A 509 -26.68 -19.62 -6.17
N ARG A 510 -26.51 -20.04 -7.43
CA ARG A 510 -27.07 -21.28 -7.98
C ARG A 510 -26.50 -22.49 -7.26
N GLN A 511 -25.17 -22.54 -7.09
CA GLN A 511 -24.46 -23.64 -6.44
C GLN A 511 -24.63 -23.64 -4.91
N ARG A 512 -24.80 -22.47 -4.27
CA ARG A 512 -24.82 -22.28 -2.81
C ARG A 512 -26.09 -21.56 -2.32
N PRO A 513 -27.27 -22.20 -2.40
CA PRO A 513 -28.54 -21.57 -2.00
C PRO A 513 -28.68 -21.35 -0.48
N VAL A 514 -28.08 -22.22 0.33
CA VAL A 514 -28.24 -22.26 1.80
C VAL A 514 -26.91 -22.21 2.54
N PRO A 515 -26.84 -21.59 3.73
CA PRO A 515 -25.64 -21.61 4.57
C PRO A 515 -25.38 -23.02 5.12
N ARG A 516 -24.10 -23.39 5.22
CA ARG A 516 -23.65 -24.63 5.86
C ARG A 516 -22.34 -24.43 6.62
N LEU A 517 -21.97 -25.41 7.43
CA LEU A 517 -20.65 -25.47 8.05
C LEU A 517 -19.64 -25.98 7.00
N TRP A 518 -18.55 -25.24 6.83
CA TRP A 518 -17.43 -25.58 5.96
C TRP A 518 -16.24 -26.01 6.80
N MET A 519 -15.65 -27.14 6.43
CA MET A 519 -14.43 -27.64 7.05
C MET A 519 -13.20 -26.97 6.42
N PRO A 520 -12.10 -26.83 7.19
CA PRO A 520 -10.84 -26.30 6.69
C PRO A 520 -10.29 -27.22 5.58
N VAL A 521 -10.01 -26.63 4.42
CA VAL A 521 -9.53 -27.36 3.22
C VAL A 521 -7.99 -27.36 3.09
N GLY A 522 -7.27 -26.76 4.06
CA GLY A 522 -5.84 -26.43 3.92
C GLY A 522 -4.84 -27.11 4.88
N ILE A 523 -5.25 -28.03 5.76
CA ILE A 523 -4.32 -28.60 6.76
C ILE A 523 -3.21 -29.45 6.08
N GLY A 524 -3.55 -30.19 5.01
CA GLY A 524 -2.59 -31.00 4.25
C GLY A 524 -1.62 -30.19 3.36
N SER A 525 -2.04 -29.01 2.87
CA SER A 525 -1.17 -28.16 2.04
C SER A 525 -0.12 -27.39 2.85
N ILE A 526 -0.30 -27.29 4.19
CA ILE A 526 0.74 -26.78 5.10
C ILE A 526 1.89 -27.79 5.23
N GLY A 527 1.58 -29.10 5.35
CA GLY A 527 2.60 -30.14 5.47
C GLY A 527 3.45 -30.31 4.22
N GLY A 528 2.83 -30.24 3.03
CA GLY A 528 3.54 -30.27 1.74
C GLY A 528 4.40 -29.02 1.47
N LYS A 529 4.09 -27.88 2.09
CA LYS A 529 4.85 -26.63 1.95
C LYS A 529 5.97 -26.45 3.00
N VAL A 530 6.01 -27.29 4.04
CA VAL A 530 7.09 -27.31 5.05
C VAL A 530 8.17 -28.33 4.68
N LYS A 531 7.84 -29.35 3.87
CA LYS A 531 8.79 -30.29 3.30
C LYS A 531 9.21 -29.76 1.93
N GLY A 532 10.35 -29.08 1.86
CA GLY A 532 10.89 -28.58 0.60
C GLY A 532 11.06 -29.70 -0.43
N THR A 533 10.16 -29.76 -1.39
CA THR A 533 10.35 -30.47 -2.66
C THR A 533 10.35 -29.43 -3.77
N ARG A 534 11.55 -29.20 -4.32
CA ARG A 534 11.71 -28.72 -5.70
C ARG A 534 10.98 -29.71 -6.60
N GLY A 535 9.91 -29.28 -7.26
CA GLY A 535 9.16 -30.10 -8.18
C GLY A 535 7.90 -29.37 -8.64
N ALA A 536 7.81 -29.20 -9.95
CA ALA A 536 6.75 -28.54 -10.71
C ALA A 536 5.34 -28.83 -10.20
N ASP A 537 4.54 -27.77 -10.05
CA ASP A 537 3.16 -27.64 -10.53
C ASP A 537 2.46 -26.47 -9.82
N GLY A 538 1.92 -25.53 -10.61
CA GLY A 538 0.91 -24.55 -10.17
C GLY A 538 1.42 -23.32 -9.44
N GLU A 539 1.92 -22.37 -10.22
CA GLU A 539 2.36 -21.02 -9.82
C GLU A 539 1.19 -20.20 -9.21
N ASN A 540 0.99 -20.35 -7.90
CA ASN A 540 0.41 -19.30 -7.08
C ASN A 540 1.57 -18.63 -6.36
N VAL A 541 1.76 -17.33 -6.64
CA VAL A 541 2.56 -16.36 -5.87
C VAL A 541 3.01 -16.96 -4.55
N ASP A 542 4.31 -17.20 -4.40
CA ASP A 542 4.95 -17.73 -3.20
C ASP A 542 4.65 -16.86 -1.97
N VAL A 543 3.44 -17.03 -1.46
CA VAL A 543 3.04 -16.82 -0.09
C VAL A 543 2.89 -18.22 0.45
N SER A 544 4.02 -18.86 0.76
CA SER A 544 3.90 -19.91 1.76
C SER A 544 3.32 -19.24 3.02
N PRO A 545 2.35 -19.87 3.71
CA PRO A 545 1.70 -19.28 4.89
C PRO A 545 2.70 -18.92 6.02
N PHE A 546 3.95 -19.39 5.89
CA PHE A 546 5.06 -19.21 6.82
C PHE A 546 6.33 -18.57 6.22
N ALA A 547 6.55 -18.55 4.89
CA ALA A 547 7.50 -17.60 4.32
C ALA A 547 6.80 -16.27 4.18
N MET A 548 6.94 -15.48 5.22
CA MET A 548 7.05 -14.06 4.99
C MET A 548 8.23 -13.85 4.02
N GLY A 549 8.11 -12.95 3.05
CA GLY A 549 9.13 -12.76 2.02
C GLY A 549 10.39 -12.08 2.55
N ALA A 550 11.57 -12.56 2.18
CA ALA A 550 12.79 -11.78 2.21
C ALA A 550 13.41 -11.84 0.81
N PRO A 551 14.14 -10.79 0.36
CA PRO A 551 14.52 -9.60 1.10
C PRO A 551 14.21 -8.33 0.29
N THR A 552 13.06 -7.69 0.46
CA THR A 552 12.91 -6.39 -0.21
C THR A 552 13.66 -5.33 0.61
N ASP A 553 14.91 -5.10 0.24
CA ASP A 553 15.55 -3.80 0.43
C ASP A 553 14.58 -2.75 -0.15
N PRO A 554 14.20 -1.71 0.61
CA PRO A 554 13.28 -0.69 0.12
C PRO A 554 13.77 0.08 -1.12
N TYR A 555 14.99 -0.18 -1.58
CA TYR A 555 15.61 0.43 -2.74
C TYR A 555 15.80 -0.52 -3.93
N THR A 556 15.38 -1.79 -3.81
CA THR A 556 15.41 -2.76 -4.91
C THR A 556 14.04 -3.39 -5.12
N PHE A 557 13.60 -3.37 -6.37
CA PHE A 557 12.59 -4.29 -6.88
C PHE A 557 13.38 -5.52 -7.35
N ASP A 558 13.08 -6.70 -6.81
CA ASP A 558 13.78 -7.93 -7.23
C ASP A 558 13.21 -8.38 -8.58
N ASP A 559 14.09 -8.62 -9.57
CA ASP A 559 13.75 -9.22 -10.87
C ASP A 559 13.40 -10.73 -10.74
N ALA A 560 13.28 -11.26 -9.52
CA ALA A 560 13.13 -12.68 -9.21
C ALA A 560 11.82 -13.31 -9.71
N VAL A 561 10.94 -12.55 -10.35
CA VAL A 561 9.75 -13.08 -11.02
C VAL A 561 10.06 -13.54 -12.46
N VAL A 562 11.24 -13.21 -13.00
CA VAL A 562 11.56 -13.46 -14.43
C VAL A 562 12.44 -14.70 -14.65
N SER A 563 13.09 -15.26 -13.62
CA SER A 563 14.11 -16.31 -13.86
C SER A 563 13.66 -17.76 -13.76
N ASP A 564 12.42 -18.09 -13.35
CA ASP A 564 12.04 -19.49 -13.05
C ASP A 564 11.03 -20.11 -14.01
N SER A 565 10.64 -19.42 -15.09
CA SER A 565 9.69 -19.93 -16.09
C SER A 565 10.32 -20.56 -17.34
N GLN A 566 11.66 -20.67 -17.41
CA GLN A 566 12.35 -21.17 -18.62
C GLN A 566 12.56 -22.69 -18.68
N ASP A 567 12.32 -23.45 -17.60
CA ASP A 567 12.74 -24.86 -17.54
C ASP A 567 11.63 -25.92 -17.74
N THR A 568 10.39 -25.57 -18.09
CA THR A 568 9.30 -26.56 -18.29
C THR A 568 8.45 -26.44 -19.55
N LEU A 569 8.87 -25.71 -20.59
CA LEU A 569 8.25 -25.84 -21.91
C LEU A 569 9.26 -26.27 -22.96
N GLY A 570 8.90 -27.31 -23.71
CA GLY A 570 9.65 -27.79 -24.86
C GLY A 570 10.00 -26.64 -25.81
N LYS A 571 11.22 -26.72 -26.35
CA LYS A 571 11.85 -25.80 -27.30
C LYS A 571 10.86 -25.21 -28.33
N VAL A 572 10.25 -24.09 -27.98
CA VAL A 572 9.82 -23.08 -28.94
C VAL A 572 10.86 -21.97 -28.82
N PRO A 573 11.45 -21.49 -29.93
CA PRO A 573 12.43 -20.41 -29.88
C PRO A 573 11.67 -19.12 -29.50
N VAL A 574 11.60 -18.86 -28.19
CA VAL A 574 11.07 -17.61 -27.65
C VAL A 574 12.20 -16.59 -27.69
N ASP A 575 11.96 -15.49 -28.41
CA ASP A 575 12.82 -14.32 -28.52
C ASP A 575 13.51 -13.93 -27.19
N GLU A 576 14.79 -13.58 -27.30
CA GLU A 576 15.62 -12.97 -26.27
C GLU A 576 15.11 -11.56 -25.90
N GLY A 577 13.96 -11.47 -25.23
CA GLY A 577 13.39 -10.23 -24.72
C GLY A 577 13.78 -9.95 -23.26
N LEU A 578 14.88 -9.22 -23.06
CA LEU A 578 15.33 -8.54 -21.84
C LEU A 578 15.13 -9.28 -20.48
N VAL A 579 16.04 -10.21 -20.17
CA VAL A 579 16.35 -10.57 -18.77
C VAL A 579 17.77 -10.12 -18.46
N THR A 580 17.96 -8.82 -18.23
CA THR A 580 19.26 -8.28 -17.83
C THR A 580 19.49 -8.51 -16.34
N THR A 581 20.14 -9.62 -15.98
CA THR A 581 20.67 -9.79 -14.63
C THR A 581 21.63 -8.64 -14.32
N LYS A 582 21.48 -8.02 -13.14
CA LYS A 582 22.32 -6.90 -12.70
C LYS A 582 23.78 -7.32 -12.66
N ARG A 583 24.60 -6.83 -13.59
CA ARG A 583 26.04 -7.07 -13.65
C ARG A 583 26.76 -6.06 -12.77
N ASP A 584 27.71 -6.53 -11.95
CA ASP A 584 28.62 -5.62 -11.24
C ASP A 584 29.63 -5.06 -12.26
N PRO A 585 29.71 -3.72 -12.44
CA PRO A 585 30.60 -3.12 -13.43
C PRO A 585 32.08 -3.28 -13.07
N ASP A 586 32.38 -3.45 -11.78
CA ASP A 586 33.76 -3.48 -11.25
C ASP A 586 34.31 -4.91 -11.07
N ALA A 587 33.48 -5.95 -11.22
CA ALA A 587 33.89 -7.33 -10.98
C ALA A 587 33.17 -8.35 -11.87
N LEU A 588 33.96 -9.25 -12.47
CA LEU A 588 33.44 -10.44 -13.15
C LEU A 588 32.91 -11.46 -12.12
N PRO A 589 31.99 -12.37 -12.51
CA PRO A 589 31.43 -13.37 -11.59
C PRO A 589 32.52 -14.27 -10.99
N ALA A 590 32.42 -14.56 -9.69
CA ALA A 590 33.44 -15.32 -8.96
C ALA A 590 33.53 -16.78 -9.43
N GLN A 591 34.68 -17.15 -10.00
CA GLN A 591 34.94 -18.52 -10.45
C GLN A 591 35.57 -19.41 -9.36
N THR A 592 36.28 -18.82 -8.39
CA THR A 592 37.00 -19.56 -7.33
C THR A 592 36.21 -19.66 -6.02
N ALA A 593 36.46 -20.70 -5.23
CA ALA A 593 35.83 -20.87 -3.91
C ALA A 593 36.16 -19.72 -2.94
N LEU A 594 37.39 -19.19 -2.99
CA LEU A 594 37.79 -18.01 -2.21
C LEU A 594 37.02 -16.76 -2.65
N GLY A 595 36.81 -16.56 -3.95
CA GLY A 595 36.00 -15.46 -4.48
C GLY A 595 34.54 -15.55 -4.03
N ARG A 596 33.96 -16.76 -4.01
CA ARG A 596 32.60 -17.01 -3.50
C ARG A 596 32.51 -16.73 -1.99
N PHE A 597 33.51 -17.14 -1.20
CA PHE A 597 33.58 -16.79 0.22
C PHE A 597 33.74 -15.28 0.44
N GLY A 598 34.55 -14.60 -0.37
CA GLY A 598 34.69 -13.14 -0.35
C GLY A 598 33.38 -12.41 -0.66
N LEU A 599 32.58 -12.91 -1.62
CA LEU A 599 31.23 -12.39 -1.91
C LEU A 599 30.28 -12.60 -0.73
N MET A 600 30.35 -13.74 -0.05
CA MET A 600 29.57 -13.99 1.16
C MET A 600 29.96 -13.03 2.30
N LEU A 601 31.27 -12.84 2.52
CA LEU A 601 31.79 -11.97 3.58
C LEU A 601 31.49 -10.49 3.31
N THR A 602 31.66 -10.03 2.07
CA THR A 602 31.28 -8.68 1.67
C THR A 602 29.78 -8.48 1.77
N GLY A 603 28.96 -9.48 1.44
CA GLY A 603 27.52 -9.51 1.69
C GLY A 603 27.19 -9.28 3.17
N PHE A 604 27.90 -9.95 4.09
CA PHE A 604 27.73 -9.78 5.54
C PHE A 604 28.12 -8.36 6.02
N PHE A 605 29.23 -7.81 5.56
CA PHE A 605 29.61 -6.43 5.92
C PHE A 605 28.66 -5.38 5.31
N ARG A 606 28.19 -5.58 4.07
CA ARG A 606 27.15 -4.74 3.45
C ARG A 606 25.84 -4.82 4.25
N PHE A 607 25.49 -6.00 4.76
CA PHE A 607 24.35 -6.19 5.64
C PHE A 607 24.49 -5.40 6.94
N LEU A 608 25.63 -5.49 7.65
CA LEU A 608 25.86 -4.74 8.89
C LEU A 608 25.85 -3.22 8.65
N ALA A 609 26.35 -2.76 7.50
CA ALA A 609 26.33 -1.36 7.09
C ALA A 609 24.95 -0.88 6.57
N SER A 610 24.01 -1.79 6.32
CA SER A 610 22.66 -1.44 5.87
C SER A 610 21.87 -0.74 6.97
N ALA A 611 20.83 0.02 6.62
CA ALA A 611 19.96 0.68 7.61
C ALA A 611 19.32 -0.33 8.60
N LYS A 612 18.99 -1.54 8.11
CA LYS A 612 18.42 -2.63 8.92
C LYS A 612 19.47 -3.25 9.87
N GLY A 613 20.71 -3.42 9.41
CA GLY A 613 21.83 -3.90 10.23
C GLY A 613 22.23 -2.89 11.31
N ILE A 614 22.32 -1.60 10.97
CA ILE A 614 22.57 -0.51 11.92
C ILE A 614 21.47 -0.45 12.98
N PHE A 615 20.19 -0.59 12.58
CA PHE A 615 19.08 -0.66 13.52
C PHE A 615 19.24 -1.82 14.52
N ALA A 616 19.57 -3.03 14.04
CA ALA A 616 19.77 -4.18 14.92
C ALA A 616 20.95 -3.98 15.88
N LEU A 617 22.05 -3.39 15.40
CA LEU A 617 23.21 -3.08 16.24
C LEU A 617 22.84 -2.04 17.33
N ARG A 618 22.13 -0.97 16.97
CA ARG A 618 21.62 0.02 17.93
C ARG A 618 20.72 -0.61 18.99
N TYR A 619 19.81 -1.47 18.56
CA TYR A 619 18.90 -2.19 19.44
C TYR A 619 19.66 -3.01 20.48
N SER A 620 20.70 -3.73 20.08
CA SER A 620 21.53 -4.51 20.99
C SER A 620 22.40 -3.66 21.91
N VAL A 621 22.99 -2.58 21.37
CA VAL A 621 23.85 -1.67 22.15
C VAL A 621 23.04 -0.95 23.22
N VAL A 622 21.86 -0.40 22.89
CA VAL A 622 21.01 0.26 23.89
C VAL A 622 20.50 -0.73 24.94
N SER A 623 20.20 -1.96 24.51
CA SER A 623 19.78 -3.03 25.42
C SER A 623 20.88 -3.37 26.41
N LEU A 624 22.10 -3.61 25.91
CA LEU A 624 23.25 -3.93 26.76
C LEU A 624 23.59 -2.78 27.71
N ALA A 625 23.55 -1.53 27.24
CA ALA A 625 23.84 -0.35 28.06
C ALA A 625 22.88 -0.18 29.24
N LEU A 626 21.57 -0.39 29.03
CA LEU A 626 20.56 -0.30 30.09
C LEU A 626 20.53 -1.55 30.98
N TRP A 627 21.10 -2.67 30.52
CA TRP A 627 21.22 -3.91 31.29
C TRP A 627 22.45 -3.93 32.22
N ILE A 628 23.57 -3.30 31.85
CA ILE A 628 24.80 -3.29 32.69
C ILE A 628 24.54 -2.94 34.17
N PRO A 629 23.76 -1.91 34.52
CA PRO A 629 23.49 -1.57 35.92
C PRO A 629 22.83 -2.70 36.73
N SER A 630 22.13 -3.64 36.10
CA SER A 630 21.49 -4.76 36.80
C SER A 630 22.49 -5.85 37.20
N VAL A 631 23.66 -5.92 36.56
CA VAL A 631 24.67 -6.99 36.78
C VAL A 631 25.93 -6.51 37.50
N CYS A 632 25.99 -5.25 37.91
CA CYS A 632 27.03 -4.71 38.77
C CYS A 632 26.55 -4.70 40.23
N ALA A 633 27.32 -5.31 41.14
CA ALA A 633 26.94 -5.44 42.56
C ALA A 633 26.64 -4.09 43.24
N SER A 634 27.32 -3.00 42.86
CA SER A 634 27.09 -1.66 43.41
C SER A 634 25.77 -1.02 42.96
N SER A 635 25.21 -1.42 41.81
CA SER A 635 24.01 -0.80 41.21
C SER A 635 22.83 -1.75 41.05
N ALA A 636 23.01 -3.05 41.26
CA ALA A 636 21.99 -4.08 41.13
C ALA A 636 20.77 -3.75 42.00
N TRP A 637 20.99 -3.50 43.29
CA TRP A 637 19.91 -3.17 44.24
C TRP A 637 19.07 -1.97 43.76
N PHE A 638 19.73 -0.89 43.36
CA PHE A 638 19.05 0.31 42.84
C PHE A 638 18.19 0.00 41.61
N THR A 639 18.71 -0.83 40.71
CA THR A 639 18.04 -1.20 39.46
C THR A 639 16.82 -2.08 39.72
N TYR A 640 16.91 -3.11 40.57
CA TYR A 640 15.76 -3.98 40.87
C TYR A 640 14.72 -3.30 41.76
N SER A 641 15.14 -2.51 42.74
CA SER A 641 14.25 -1.74 43.62
C SER A 641 13.35 -0.78 42.82
N ASN A 642 13.90 -0.12 41.79
CA ASN A 642 13.16 0.80 40.92
C ASN A 642 12.61 0.15 39.64
N ARG A 643 12.65 -1.19 39.51
CA ARG A 643 12.22 -1.93 38.31
C ARG A 643 12.80 -1.38 36.99
N GLY A 644 14.12 -1.15 36.96
CA GLY A 644 14.87 -0.66 35.80
C GLY A 644 14.69 -1.49 34.52
N LEU A 645 14.27 -2.76 34.63
CA LEU A 645 13.83 -3.61 33.50
C LEU A 645 12.80 -2.91 32.59
N TRP A 646 11.89 -2.11 33.15
CA TRP A 646 10.92 -1.39 32.31
C TRP A 646 11.56 -0.28 31.48
N ALA A 647 12.62 0.38 31.96
CA ALA A 647 13.34 1.35 31.13
C ALA A 647 14.01 0.66 29.92
N LEU A 648 14.55 -0.54 30.12
CA LEU A 648 15.10 -1.39 29.07
C LEU A 648 14.03 -1.75 28.01
N ILE A 649 12.88 -2.28 28.43
CA ILE A 649 11.76 -2.63 27.54
C ILE A 649 11.26 -1.39 26.79
N MET A 650 11.19 -0.23 27.44
CA MET A 650 10.74 1.03 26.81
C MET A 650 11.75 1.54 25.77
N ALA A 651 13.05 1.40 26.01
CA ALA A 651 14.08 1.77 25.04
C ALA A 651 14.02 0.87 23.78
N GLN A 652 13.90 -0.44 23.98
CA GLN A 652 13.78 -1.44 22.92
C GLN A 652 12.52 -1.24 22.07
N THR A 653 11.36 -1.18 22.72
CA THR A 653 10.10 -0.98 21.99
C THR A 653 10.03 0.41 21.36
N GLY A 654 10.78 1.38 21.87
CA GLY A 654 10.86 2.77 21.40
C GLY A 654 11.72 2.97 20.15
N LEU A 655 12.66 2.06 19.86
CA LEU A 655 13.56 2.19 18.72
C LEU A 655 12.82 1.86 17.41
N SER A 656 13.02 2.68 16.38
CA SER A 656 12.57 2.39 15.01
C SER A 656 13.73 2.51 14.03
N VAL A 657 13.55 1.94 12.84
CA VAL A 657 14.58 1.94 11.79
C VAL A 657 14.90 3.37 11.31
N TYR A 658 13.88 4.21 11.22
CA TYR A 658 13.99 5.60 10.78
C TYR A 658 13.70 6.60 11.90
N ALA A 659 14.39 7.74 11.87
CA ALA A 659 14.33 8.77 12.91
C ALA A 659 12.96 9.46 12.99
N GLY A 660 12.34 9.80 11.86
CA GLY A 660 11.03 10.45 11.84
C GLY A 660 9.94 9.62 12.51
N ASP A 661 9.93 8.32 12.24
CA ASP A 661 8.98 7.38 12.85
C ASP A 661 9.24 7.24 14.36
N GLN A 662 10.50 7.31 14.78
CA GLN A 662 10.89 7.25 16.18
C GLN A 662 10.35 8.45 16.94
N VAL A 663 10.58 9.65 16.42
CA VAL A 663 10.16 10.92 17.04
C VAL A 663 8.63 10.99 17.11
N ALA A 664 7.93 10.63 16.03
CA ALA A 664 6.48 10.55 16.03
C ALA A 664 5.97 9.56 17.07
N GLY A 665 6.58 8.37 17.14
CA GLY A 665 6.30 7.34 18.14
C GLY A 665 6.53 7.84 19.57
N PHE A 666 7.60 8.62 19.81
CA PHE A 666 7.90 9.21 21.11
C PHE A 666 6.81 10.18 21.55
N VAL A 667 6.41 11.12 20.69
CA VAL A 667 5.35 12.08 21.02
C VAL A 667 4.05 11.36 21.36
N ILE A 668 3.65 10.38 20.54
CA ILE A 668 2.43 9.59 20.75
C ILE A 668 2.50 8.79 22.05
N ARG A 669 3.63 8.15 22.35
CA ARG A 669 3.76 7.32 23.55
C ARG A 669 3.86 8.16 24.82
N ILE A 670 4.61 9.26 24.82
CA ILE A 670 4.69 10.18 25.96
C ILE A 670 3.29 10.74 26.25
N ALA A 671 2.58 11.23 25.24
CA ALA A 671 1.22 11.74 25.41
C ALA A 671 0.26 10.65 25.94
N GLY A 672 0.30 9.45 25.37
CA GLY A 672 -0.54 8.34 25.79
C GLY A 672 -0.25 7.86 27.21
N THR A 673 1.03 7.80 27.59
CA THR A 673 1.44 7.49 28.96
C THR A 673 1.02 8.57 29.93
N LEU A 674 1.30 9.85 29.68
CA LEU A 674 0.93 10.93 30.61
C LEU A 674 -0.57 10.97 30.89
N LEU A 675 -1.39 10.86 29.84
CA LEU A 675 -2.84 10.79 29.99
C LEU A 675 -3.29 9.49 30.69
N GLY A 676 -2.67 8.36 30.37
CA GLY A 676 -2.94 7.07 31.03
C GLY A 676 -2.53 7.04 32.51
N LEU A 677 -1.46 7.75 32.90
CA LEU A 677 -1.04 7.89 34.29
C LEU A 677 -2.09 8.68 35.10
N LEU A 678 -2.58 9.79 34.55
CA LEU A 678 -3.65 10.58 35.19
C LEU A 678 -4.90 9.73 35.40
N VAL A 679 -5.34 8.99 34.38
CA VAL A 679 -6.53 8.14 34.50
C VAL A 679 -6.28 6.95 35.43
N GLY A 680 -5.10 6.34 35.40
CA GLY A 680 -4.71 5.27 36.31
C GLY A 680 -4.70 5.70 37.78
N LEU A 681 -4.23 6.92 38.07
CA LEU A 681 -4.29 7.50 39.42
C LEU A 681 -5.72 7.73 39.87
N VAL A 682 -6.56 8.32 39.02
CA VAL A 682 -7.98 8.51 39.30
C VAL A 682 -8.66 7.16 39.56
N ALA A 683 -8.39 6.15 38.72
CA ALA A 683 -8.92 4.80 38.90
C ALA A 683 -8.51 4.19 40.25
N TRP A 684 -7.23 4.31 40.62
CA TRP A 684 -6.71 3.79 41.87
C TRP A 684 -7.32 4.49 43.09
N TYR A 685 -7.32 5.82 43.15
CA TYR A 685 -7.81 6.54 44.33
C TYR A 685 -9.32 6.46 44.51
N ILE A 686 -10.11 6.32 43.44
CA ILE A 686 -11.55 6.04 43.57
C ILE A 686 -11.77 4.62 44.10
N ALA A 687 -11.00 3.63 43.63
CA ALA A 687 -11.14 2.24 44.04
C ALA A 687 -10.57 1.93 45.43
N ALA A 688 -9.53 2.65 45.85
CA ALA A 688 -8.81 2.44 47.11
C ALA A 688 -9.20 3.40 48.24
N GLN A 689 -9.72 4.58 47.91
CA GLN A 689 -10.08 5.62 48.89
C GLN A 689 -8.89 5.94 49.83
N GLN A 690 -8.95 5.49 51.10
CA GLN A 690 -7.91 5.67 52.12
C GLN A 690 -7.16 4.36 52.48
N GLY A 691 -7.54 3.22 51.90
CA GLY A 691 -7.03 1.89 52.27
C GLY A 691 -6.31 1.16 51.12
N LEU A 692 -6.21 -0.16 51.24
CA LEU A 692 -5.48 -1.02 50.28
C LEU A 692 -6.22 -1.31 48.96
N GLY A 693 -7.46 -0.85 48.79
CA GLY A 693 -8.28 -1.17 47.59
C GLY A 693 -9.47 -2.06 47.89
N ASN A 694 -10.68 -1.71 47.42
CA ASN A 694 -11.77 -2.69 47.34
C ASN A 694 -11.62 -3.52 46.05
N ALA A 695 -11.51 -4.83 46.20
CA ALA A 695 -11.46 -5.82 45.12
C ALA A 695 -12.47 -5.54 43.97
N ALA A 696 -13.76 -5.41 44.31
CA ALA A 696 -14.79 -5.15 43.31
C ALA A 696 -14.68 -3.75 42.70
N GLY A 697 -14.31 -2.76 43.52
CA GLY A 697 -14.09 -1.38 43.08
C GLY A 697 -12.98 -1.28 42.05
N VAL A 698 -11.85 -1.96 42.28
CA VAL A 698 -10.69 -1.98 41.38
C VAL A 698 -11.08 -2.55 40.01
N VAL A 699 -11.82 -3.67 39.97
CA VAL A 699 -12.27 -4.27 38.70
C VAL A 699 -13.24 -3.34 37.96
N ILE A 700 -14.29 -2.85 38.64
CA ILE A 700 -15.36 -2.07 38.02
C ILE A 700 -14.83 -0.73 37.49
N ILE A 701 -14.11 0.03 38.34
CA ILE A 701 -13.66 1.38 38.01
C ILE A 701 -12.58 1.33 36.92
N THR A 702 -11.62 0.41 37.02
CA THR A 702 -10.54 0.29 36.03
C THR A 702 -11.09 -0.14 34.68
N THR A 703 -12.03 -1.10 34.65
CA THR A 703 -12.69 -1.51 33.41
C THR A 703 -13.49 -0.34 32.82
N ALA A 704 -14.23 0.41 33.64
CA ALA A 704 -15.03 1.54 33.19
C ALA A 704 -14.17 2.69 32.61
N LEU A 705 -13.04 3.02 33.25
CA LEU A 705 -12.16 4.09 32.81
C LEU A 705 -11.24 3.71 31.64
N ALA A 706 -10.87 2.42 31.51
CA ALA A 706 -10.12 1.93 30.34
C ALA A 706 -11.03 1.75 29.10
N SER A 707 -12.31 1.49 29.31
CA SER A 707 -13.32 1.24 28.28
C SER A 707 -13.38 2.24 27.11
N PRO A 708 -13.41 3.58 27.34
CA PRO A 708 -13.45 4.54 26.22
C PRO A 708 -12.17 4.50 25.36
N PHE A 709 -11.00 4.24 25.95
CA PHE A 709 -9.74 4.17 25.20
C PHE A 709 -9.63 2.88 24.40
N MET A 710 -10.13 1.77 24.95
CA MET A 710 -10.28 0.51 24.22
C MET A 710 -11.21 0.68 23.01
N LEU A 711 -12.35 1.34 23.18
CA LEU A 711 -13.30 1.61 22.08
C LEU A 711 -12.66 2.46 20.98
N MET A 712 -11.93 3.50 21.38
CA MET A 712 -11.24 4.41 20.46
C MET A 712 -10.08 3.72 19.73
N SER A 713 -9.42 2.76 20.38
CA SER A 713 -8.39 1.90 19.76
C SER A 713 -8.96 0.97 18.69
N ILE A 714 -10.19 0.46 18.90
CA ILE A 714 -10.89 -0.41 17.95
C ILE A 714 -11.42 0.39 16.75
N ARG A 715 -12.07 1.54 16.99
CA ARG A 715 -12.81 2.27 15.95
C ARG A 715 -11.93 3.12 15.03
N ASN A 716 -10.85 3.70 15.53
CA ASN A 716 -10.12 4.71 14.77
C ASN A 716 -9.56 4.15 13.47
N LYS A 717 -10.01 4.71 12.34
CA LYS A 717 -9.50 4.40 11.00
C LYS A 717 -8.09 4.95 10.80
N ASN A 718 -7.73 6.03 11.51
CA ASN A 718 -6.39 6.59 11.49
C ASN A 718 -5.40 5.69 12.25
N LEU A 719 -4.65 4.87 11.51
CA LEU A 719 -3.70 3.91 12.06
C LEU A 719 -2.63 4.58 12.94
N ALA A 720 -2.26 5.83 12.64
CA ALA A 720 -1.26 6.59 13.40
C ALA A 720 -1.68 6.91 14.84
N LEU A 721 -2.98 7.06 15.12
CA LEU A 721 -3.47 7.43 16.46
C LEU A 721 -3.81 6.21 17.33
N ARG A 722 -3.89 5.00 16.77
CA ARG A 722 -4.21 3.79 17.56
C ARG A 722 -3.21 3.52 18.71
N PRO A 723 -1.88 3.66 18.52
CA PRO A 723 -0.92 3.45 19.62
C PRO A 723 -1.13 4.38 20.81
N LEU A 724 -1.66 5.60 20.59
CA LEU A 724 -1.97 6.55 21.66
C LEU A 724 -2.97 5.95 22.66
N TYR A 725 -4.12 5.52 22.16
CA TYR A 725 -5.22 5.00 22.98
C TYR A 725 -4.87 3.64 23.59
N MET A 726 -4.09 2.81 22.89
CA MET A 726 -3.58 1.55 23.45
C MET A 726 -2.63 1.83 24.63
N MET A 727 -1.71 2.80 24.51
CA MET A 727 -0.81 3.18 25.59
C MET A 727 -1.54 3.78 26.79
N MET A 728 -2.64 4.53 26.57
CA MET A 728 -3.48 5.02 27.66
C MET A 728 -4.11 3.87 28.46
N SER A 729 -4.70 2.89 27.78
CA SER A 729 -5.28 1.70 28.41
C SER A 729 -4.23 0.89 29.17
N VAL A 730 -3.09 0.60 28.53
CA VAL A 730 -1.98 -0.16 29.13
C VAL A 730 -1.45 0.54 30.38
N THR A 731 -1.24 1.85 30.32
CA THR A 731 -0.70 2.61 31.46
C THR A 731 -1.69 2.69 32.61
N THR A 732 -2.99 2.81 32.32
CA THR A 732 -4.06 2.79 33.33
C THR A 732 -4.06 1.47 34.09
N VAL A 733 -4.06 0.34 33.37
CA VAL A 733 -4.02 -1.02 33.96
C VAL A 733 -2.70 -1.28 34.69
N PHE A 734 -1.58 -0.74 34.17
CA PHE A 734 -0.27 -0.88 34.80
C PHE A 734 -0.23 -0.23 36.19
N VAL A 735 -0.68 1.03 36.31
CA VAL A 735 -0.67 1.76 37.59
C VAL A 735 -1.53 1.05 38.64
N VAL A 736 -2.75 0.67 38.26
CA VAL A 736 -3.67 -0.05 39.15
C VAL A 736 -3.12 -1.43 39.51
N GLY A 737 -2.61 -2.17 38.52
CA GLY A 737 -2.14 -3.53 38.70
C GLY A 737 -0.95 -3.65 39.64
N TYR A 738 0.03 -2.74 39.50
CA TYR A 738 1.17 -2.67 40.43
C TYR A 738 0.75 -2.18 41.81
N SER A 739 -0.11 -1.16 41.90
CA SER A 739 -0.59 -0.67 43.19
C SER A 739 -1.34 -1.74 43.98
N TRP A 740 -2.09 -2.62 43.29
CA TRP A 740 -2.75 -3.77 43.90
C TRP A 740 -1.76 -4.82 44.40
N LEU A 741 -0.81 -5.23 43.55
CA LEU A 741 0.20 -6.24 43.89
C LEU A 741 1.11 -5.82 45.03
N ASP A 742 1.62 -4.59 45.00
CA ASP A 742 2.51 -4.06 46.05
C ASP A 742 1.77 -3.87 47.39
N GLY A 743 0.43 -3.70 47.35
CA GLY A 743 -0.41 -3.62 48.56
C GLY A 743 -0.80 -4.96 49.17
N HIS A 744 -0.88 -6.03 48.37
CA HIS A 744 -1.45 -7.33 48.81
C HIS A 744 -0.48 -8.51 48.76
N VAL A 745 0.62 -8.41 48.01
CA VAL A 745 1.63 -9.46 47.89
C VAL A 745 2.94 -8.93 48.46
N VAL A 746 3.50 -9.64 49.44
CA VAL A 746 4.81 -9.29 50.00
C VAL A 746 5.88 -9.53 48.94
N GLN A 747 6.43 -8.44 48.37
CA GLN A 747 7.55 -8.48 47.45
C GLN A 747 8.78 -7.82 48.06
N THR A 748 9.97 -8.25 47.62
CA THR A 748 11.25 -7.71 48.10
C THR A 748 11.60 -6.34 47.51
N ALA A 749 10.94 -5.95 46.41
CA ALA A 749 11.14 -4.68 45.71
C ALA A 749 9.79 -4.02 45.38
N ASN A 750 9.28 -3.23 46.33
CA ASN A 750 8.00 -2.51 46.21
C ASN A 750 8.23 -1.13 45.59
N LEU A 751 7.47 -0.76 44.55
CA LEU A 751 7.47 0.58 44.00
C LEU A 751 6.66 1.56 44.85
N GLY A 752 5.69 1.06 45.62
CA GLY A 752 4.75 1.86 46.40
C GLY A 752 3.33 1.73 45.84
N ILE A 753 2.45 2.65 46.23
CA ILE A 753 1.02 2.57 45.91
C ILE A 753 0.56 3.89 45.27
N GLY A 754 -0.21 3.82 44.18
CA GLY A 754 -0.82 5.00 43.55
C GLY A 754 0.22 5.93 42.92
N ILE A 755 0.40 7.13 43.52
CA ILE A 755 1.28 8.17 42.97
C ILE A 755 2.73 7.71 42.82
N ASP A 756 3.21 6.89 43.76
CA ASP A 756 4.58 6.38 43.73
C ASP A 756 4.86 5.49 42.52
N VAL A 757 3.88 4.67 42.14
CA VAL A 757 3.96 3.87 40.92
C VAL A 757 3.94 4.77 39.68
N ALA A 758 3.07 5.78 39.68
CA ALA A 758 2.84 6.64 38.52
C ALA A 758 4.06 7.49 38.14
N TRP A 759 4.68 8.19 39.10
CA TRP A 759 5.84 9.04 38.79
C TRP A 759 7.08 8.20 38.46
N LYS A 760 7.30 7.06 39.14
CA LYS A 760 8.39 6.13 38.80
C LYS A 760 8.23 5.58 37.40
N ARG A 761 6.98 5.26 36.99
CA ARG A 761 6.68 4.84 35.62
C ARG A 761 6.99 5.94 34.61
N ALA A 762 6.61 7.19 34.88
CA ALA A 762 6.94 8.32 34.01
C ALA A 762 8.46 8.47 33.83
N LEU A 763 9.22 8.38 34.93
CA LEU A 763 10.67 8.52 34.91
C LEU A 763 11.36 7.41 34.10
N LEU A 764 10.98 6.15 34.29
CA LEU A 764 11.55 5.01 33.54
C LEU A 764 11.34 5.15 32.03
N ILE A 765 10.20 5.71 31.63
CA ILE A 765 9.88 5.97 30.22
C ILE A 765 10.77 7.08 29.66
N ILE A 766 10.98 8.17 30.41
CA ILE A 766 11.91 9.24 30.02
C ILE A 766 13.33 8.70 29.87
N ILE A 767 13.80 7.87 30.81
CA ILE A 767 15.13 7.25 30.75
C ILE A 767 15.25 6.37 29.50
N GLY A 768 14.28 5.48 29.26
CA GLY A 768 14.29 4.60 28.08
C GLY A 768 14.29 5.38 26.75
N PHE A 769 13.48 6.43 26.64
CA PHE A 769 13.46 7.27 25.44
C PHE A 769 14.73 8.10 25.27
N THR A 770 15.31 8.60 26.36
CA THR A 770 16.57 9.35 26.31
C THR A 770 17.71 8.44 25.81
N ALA A 771 17.82 7.22 26.35
CA ALA A 771 18.82 6.25 25.90
C ALA A 771 18.63 5.88 24.42
N CYS A 772 17.39 5.64 24.00
CA CYS A 772 17.02 5.35 22.62
C CYS A 772 17.36 6.52 21.66
N PHE A 773 17.14 7.77 22.09
CA PHE A 773 17.49 8.97 21.33
C PHE A 773 19.01 9.12 21.16
N ILE A 774 19.79 8.90 22.23
CA ILE A 774 21.27 8.96 22.19
C ILE A 774 21.83 7.96 21.18
N VAL A 775 21.38 6.70 21.24
CA VAL A 775 21.84 5.64 20.35
C VAL A 775 21.40 5.87 18.90
N MET A 776 20.31 6.59 18.67
CA MET A 776 19.86 6.93 17.32
C MET A 776 20.78 7.97 16.62
N VAL A 777 21.38 8.89 17.39
CA VAL A 777 22.29 9.91 16.86
C VAL A 777 23.61 9.30 16.39
N ILE A 778 24.12 8.29 17.10
CA ILE A 778 25.44 7.68 16.87
C ILE A 778 25.29 6.41 16.00
N PRO A 779 26.17 6.11 15.02
CA PRO A 779 27.17 6.97 14.38
C PRO A 779 26.59 7.92 13.33
N ARG A 780 25.45 7.58 12.72
CA ARG A 780 24.78 8.39 11.67
C ARG A 780 23.27 8.22 11.74
N MET A 781 22.51 9.29 11.91
CA MET A 781 21.04 9.20 11.92
C MET A 781 20.50 8.65 10.59
N THR A 782 19.72 7.58 10.65
CA THR A 782 18.99 7.02 9.51
C THR A 782 17.72 7.85 9.28
N SER A 783 17.83 8.87 8.44
CA SER A 783 16.73 9.81 8.19
C SER A 783 15.64 9.20 7.28
N SER A 784 14.38 9.36 7.68
CA SER A 784 13.18 9.08 6.88
C SER A 784 13.18 9.88 5.58
N ARG A 785 13.81 11.07 5.53
CA ARG A 785 13.89 11.90 4.32
C ARG A 785 14.73 11.24 3.22
N VAL A 786 15.85 10.63 3.61
CA VAL A 786 16.73 9.89 2.68
C VAL A 786 16.02 8.63 2.19
N TYR A 787 15.29 7.97 3.10
CA TYR A 787 14.45 6.82 2.76
C TYR A 787 13.41 7.19 1.70
N ILE A 788 12.58 8.22 1.94
CA ILE A 788 11.57 8.71 0.99
C ILE A 788 12.22 9.02 -0.37
N ARG A 789 13.30 9.81 -0.38
CA ARG A 789 13.98 10.22 -1.61
C ARG A 789 14.46 9.01 -2.43
N LYS A 790 15.14 8.06 -1.80
CA LYS A 790 15.68 6.88 -2.48
C LYS A 790 14.59 5.91 -2.92
N THR A 791 13.50 5.78 -2.16
CA THR A 791 12.39 4.91 -2.56
C THR A 791 11.59 5.52 -3.71
N LEU A 792 11.34 6.83 -3.72
CA LEU A 792 10.74 7.50 -4.88
C LEU A 792 11.63 7.39 -6.12
N ALA A 793 12.96 7.48 -5.97
CA ALA A 793 13.89 7.25 -7.08
C ALA A 793 13.82 5.80 -7.62
N ALA A 794 13.72 4.81 -6.73
CA ALA A 794 13.54 3.42 -7.13
C ALA A 794 12.18 3.22 -7.85
N VAL A 795 11.11 3.87 -7.39
CA VAL A 795 9.79 3.83 -8.05
C VAL A 795 9.85 4.43 -9.45
N ILE A 796 10.55 5.56 -9.64
CA ILE A 796 10.77 6.15 -10.98
C ILE A 796 11.42 5.12 -11.92
N MET A 797 12.41 4.38 -11.43
CA MET A 797 13.08 3.34 -12.22
C MET A 797 12.15 2.18 -12.57
N GLU A 798 11.37 1.70 -11.59
CA GLU A 798 10.45 0.59 -11.82
C GLU A 798 9.28 0.96 -12.73
N LEU A 799 8.81 2.21 -12.68
CA LEU A 799 7.83 2.71 -13.64
C LEU A 799 8.40 2.73 -15.07
N SER A 800 9.69 3.06 -15.23
CA SER A 800 10.37 2.98 -16.53
C SER A 800 10.46 1.55 -17.06
N SER A 801 10.79 0.58 -16.20
CA SER A 801 10.91 -0.81 -16.60
C SER A 801 9.53 -1.46 -16.87
N ILE A 802 8.47 -1.00 -16.20
CA ILE A 802 7.09 -1.35 -16.53
C ILE A 802 6.70 -0.75 -17.88
N LEU A 803 6.93 0.54 -18.11
CA LEU A 803 6.65 1.20 -19.39
C LEU A 803 7.38 0.51 -20.55
N ALA A 804 8.66 0.16 -20.38
CA ALA A 804 9.42 -0.57 -21.39
C ALA A 804 8.77 -1.91 -21.75
N SER A 805 8.27 -2.64 -20.74
CA SER A 805 7.59 -3.91 -20.96
C SER A 805 6.20 -3.76 -21.60
N GLU A 806 5.50 -2.65 -21.34
CA GLU A 806 4.24 -2.33 -22.01
C GLU A 806 4.46 -1.95 -23.48
N VAL A 807 5.47 -1.11 -23.76
CA VAL A 807 5.88 -0.74 -25.12
C VAL A 807 6.28 -1.98 -25.92
N ASP A 808 7.06 -2.88 -25.34
CA ASP A 808 7.42 -4.16 -25.96
C ASP A 808 6.17 -5.02 -26.26
N ALA A 809 5.19 -5.04 -25.36
CA ALA A 809 3.94 -5.74 -25.61
C ALA A 809 3.17 -5.18 -26.82
N PHE A 810 3.09 -3.86 -26.98
CA PHE A 810 2.50 -3.24 -28.18
C PHE A 810 3.27 -3.58 -29.46
N LEU A 811 4.60 -3.47 -29.43
CA LEU A 811 5.45 -3.80 -30.57
C LEU A 811 5.35 -5.29 -30.97
N ALA A 812 5.18 -6.17 -30.00
CA ALA A 812 5.05 -7.59 -30.28
C ALA A 812 3.62 -8.01 -30.68
N GLU A 813 2.58 -7.22 -30.38
CA GLU A 813 1.27 -7.35 -31.07
C GLU A 813 1.35 -6.81 -32.50
N GLU A 814 2.10 -5.74 -32.72
CA GLU A 814 2.33 -5.17 -34.05
C GLU A 814 3.09 -6.14 -34.97
N ARG A 815 4.11 -6.83 -34.45
CA ARG A 815 4.80 -7.89 -35.18
C ARG A 815 3.84 -8.99 -35.64
N ARG A 816 2.92 -9.42 -34.77
CA ARG A 816 1.88 -10.41 -35.12
C ARG A 816 0.93 -9.89 -36.20
N ALA A 817 0.62 -8.60 -36.18
CA ALA A 817 -0.19 -7.99 -37.25
C ALA A 817 0.53 -8.06 -38.61
N ARG A 818 1.86 -7.90 -38.66
CA ARG A 818 2.66 -8.08 -39.90
C ARG A 818 2.68 -9.52 -40.39
N GLU A 819 2.73 -10.47 -39.46
CA GLU A 819 2.67 -11.91 -39.77
C GLU A 819 1.27 -12.37 -40.27
N GLY A 820 0.31 -11.46 -40.41
CA GLY A 820 -1.04 -11.73 -40.93
C GLY A 820 -2.04 -12.20 -39.87
N TYR A 821 -1.66 -12.20 -38.59
CA TYR A 821 -2.56 -12.58 -37.50
C TYR A 821 -3.44 -11.39 -37.08
N HIS A 822 -4.69 -11.42 -37.54
CA HIS A 822 -5.72 -10.44 -37.20
C HIS A 822 -6.76 -11.05 -36.28
N GLU A 823 -6.38 -11.28 -35.02
CA GLU A 823 -7.29 -11.79 -33.99
C GLU A 823 -8.09 -10.63 -33.38
N LYS A 824 -9.43 -10.76 -33.36
CA LYS A 824 -10.30 -9.97 -32.48
C LYS A 824 -10.18 -10.57 -31.09
N VAL A 825 -9.63 -9.82 -30.16
CA VAL A 825 -9.23 -10.40 -28.86
C VAL A 825 -10.43 -10.44 -27.91
N ASP A 826 -11.07 -11.61 -27.80
CA ASP A 826 -11.98 -11.92 -26.69
C ASP A 826 -11.17 -12.49 -25.51
N ILE A 827 -10.73 -11.62 -24.59
CA ILE A 827 -10.04 -12.08 -23.37
C ILE A 827 -11.06 -12.69 -22.40
N SER A 828 -11.18 -14.01 -22.44
CA SER A 828 -11.91 -14.79 -21.44
C SER A 828 -11.00 -15.07 -20.24
N PHE A 829 -11.39 -14.63 -19.05
CA PHE A 829 -10.65 -14.92 -17.80
C PHE A 829 -11.07 -16.27 -17.18
N ASP A 830 -11.61 -17.19 -17.98
CA ASP A 830 -11.96 -18.54 -17.54
C ASP A 830 -10.69 -19.38 -17.37
N ASP A 831 -10.58 -20.08 -16.24
CA ASP A 831 -9.34 -20.72 -15.74
C ASP A 831 -8.92 -22.00 -16.51
N LYS A 832 -9.25 -22.14 -17.80
CA LYS A 832 -8.69 -23.22 -18.62
C LYS A 832 -7.30 -22.80 -19.10
N GLU A 833 -6.28 -23.24 -18.38
CA GLU A 833 -4.86 -22.94 -18.63
C GLU A 833 -4.36 -23.33 -20.04
N GLU A 834 -5.09 -24.16 -20.77
CA GLU A 834 -4.66 -24.73 -22.05
C GLU A 834 -4.78 -23.79 -23.26
N ASP A 835 -5.52 -22.66 -23.16
CA ASP A 835 -5.73 -21.70 -24.28
C ASP A 835 -5.48 -20.23 -23.88
N ILE A 836 -4.45 -19.93 -23.06
CA ILE A 836 -4.17 -18.53 -22.66
C ILE A 836 -3.45 -17.80 -23.79
N SER A 837 -4.11 -16.78 -24.36
CA SER A 837 -3.53 -15.89 -25.38
C SER A 837 -2.17 -15.31 -24.91
N PRO A 838 -1.13 -15.24 -25.77
CA PRO A 838 0.17 -14.66 -25.42
C PRO A 838 0.06 -13.22 -24.90
N LYS A 839 -0.97 -12.48 -25.35
CA LYS A 839 -1.33 -11.15 -24.84
C LYS A 839 -1.72 -11.19 -23.37
N GLU A 840 -2.57 -12.15 -22.99
CA GLU A 840 -3.02 -12.35 -21.62
C GLU A 840 -1.88 -12.79 -20.70
N GLN A 841 -0.98 -13.67 -21.18
CA GLN A 841 0.20 -14.08 -20.42
C GLN A 841 1.10 -12.88 -20.05
N ARG A 842 1.30 -11.93 -20.98
CA ARG A 842 2.07 -10.69 -20.73
C ARG A 842 1.38 -9.81 -19.70
N ILE A 843 0.06 -9.63 -19.81
CA ILE A 843 -0.73 -8.83 -18.87
C ILE A 843 -0.66 -9.41 -17.45
N ARG A 844 -0.73 -10.73 -17.32
CA ARG A 844 -0.59 -11.42 -16.01
C ARG A 844 0.78 -11.17 -15.37
N LYS A 845 1.84 -10.90 -16.15
CA LYS A 845 3.17 -10.52 -15.64
C LYS A 845 3.25 -9.06 -15.16
N PHE A 846 2.48 -8.13 -15.73
CA PHE A 846 2.51 -6.71 -15.34
C PHE A 846 1.85 -6.47 -13.98
N LEU A 847 0.71 -7.13 -13.74
CA LEU A 847 -0.15 -6.85 -12.61
C LEU A 847 0.56 -7.00 -11.24
N PRO A 848 1.37 -8.04 -10.97
CA PRO A 848 2.14 -8.15 -9.73
C PRO A 848 3.15 -7.01 -9.53
N ARG A 849 3.84 -6.58 -10.60
CA ARG A 849 4.83 -5.49 -10.55
C ARG A 849 4.17 -4.15 -10.25
N MET A 850 3.05 -3.87 -10.90
CA MET A 850 2.25 -2.68 -10.63
C MET A 850 1.69 -2.67 -9.21
N ILE A 851 1.22 -3.81 -8.69
CA ILE A 851 0.79 -3.94 -7.30
C ILE A 851 1.97 -3.72 -6.35
N ALA A 852 3.17 -4.20 -6.68
CA ALA A 852 4.37 -3.94 -5.90
C ALA A 852 4.69 -2.43 -5.85
N VAL A 853 4.64 -1.72 -6.97
CA VAL A 853 4.82 -0.25 -6.99
C VAL A 853 3.71 0.47 -6.20
N ALA A 854 2.45 0.08 -6.38
CA ALA A 854 1.31 0.65 -5.66
C ALA A 854 1.45 0.48 -4.15
N THR A 855 1.80 -0.72 -3.71
CA THR A 855 2.00 -1.04 -2.28
C THR A 855 3.18 -0.26 -1.72
N ARG A 856 4.30 -0.12 -2.45
CA ARG A 856 5.43 0.73 -2.04
C ARG A 856 5.04 2.21 -1.90
N LEU A 857 4.34 2.77 -2.88
CA LEU A 857 3.87 4.15 -2.79
C LEU A 857 2.91 4.36 -1.61
N GLN A 858 2.10 3.34 -1.27
CA GLN A 858 1.22 3.37 -0.11
C GLN A 858 1.98 3.26 1.22
N GLU A 859 3.03 2.43 1.29
CA GLU A 859 3.88 2.25 2.49
C GLU A 859 4.64 3.54 2.87
N ILE A 860 5.02 4.35 1.89
CA ILE A 860 5.76 5.60 2.12
C ILE A 860 4.85 6.74 2.60
N ALA A 861 3.54 6.68 2.32
CA ALA A 861 2.63 7.78 2.61
C ALA A 861 2.61 8.22 4.09
N PRO A 862 2.57 7.32 5.09
CA PRO A 862 2.74 7.71 6.50
C PRO A 862 4.11 8.33 6.79
N SER A 863 5.17 7.83 6.13
CA SER A 863 6.54 8.32 6.31
C SER A 863 6.71 9.77 5.86
N LEU A 864 5.95 10.23 4.85
CA LEU A 864 5.94 11.63 4.41
C LEU A 864 5.47 12.58 5.53
N ILE A 865 4.52 12.13 6.35
CA ILE A 865 4.00 12.90 7.48
C ILE A 865 5.01 12.90 8.63
N THR A 866 5.58 11.74 8.97
CA THR A 866 6.54 11.62 10.08
C THR A 866 7.88 12.29 9.77
N ALA A 867 8.30 12.36 8.51
CA ALA A 867 9.52 13.06 8.08
C ALA A 867 9.50 14.59 8.34
N LYS A 868 8.31 15.19 8.47
CA LYS A 868 8.15 16.61 8.88
C LYS A 868 8.60 16.84 10.33
N LEU A 869 8.48 15.82 11.18
CA LEU A 869 8.80 15.88 12.61
C LEU A 869 10.29 15.71 12.90
N GLU A 870 11.11 15.30 11.92
CA GLU A 870 12.56 15.21 12.11
C GLU A 870 13.19 16.61 12.32
N PRO A 871 14.15 16.76 13.25
CA PRO A 871 14.85 18.03 13.46
C PRO A 871 15.55 18.51 12.18
N GLN A 872 15.38 19.79 11.84
CA GLN A 872 15.83 20.40 10.56
C GLN A 872 17.22 21.06 10.69
N ILE A 873 18.25 20.27 11.04
CA ILE A 873 19.60 20.79 11.30
C ILE A 873 20.26 21.37 10.03
N ARG A 874 19.97 20.81 8.85
CA ARG A 874 20.57 21.19 7.55
C ARG A 874 19.71 22.16 6.73
N GLY A 875 18.62 22.68 7.31
CA GLY A 875 17.66 23.54 6.62
C GLY A 875 16.26 22.91 6.47
N LYS A 876 15.33 23.72 5.96
CA LYS A 876 13.91 23.35 5.83
C LYS A 876 13.74 22.26 4.77
N TRP A 877 13.16 21.12 5.17
CA TRP A 877 12.86 20.05 4.23
C TRP A 877 11.66 20.44 3.35
N PRO A 878 11.76 20.34 2.01
CA PRO A 878 10.70 20.76 1.08
C PRO A 878 9.58 19.70 1.00
N ALA A 879 8.81 19.56 2.08
CA ALA A 879 7.78 18.51 2.20
C ALA A 879 6.72 18.58 1.07
N ALA A 880 6.28 19.79 0.72
CA ALA A 880 5.29 19.99 -0.34
C ALA A 880 5.78 19.48 -1.71
N LYS A 881 7.09 19.59 -2.01
CA LYS A 881 7.68 19.10 -3.25
C LYS A 881 7.75 17.56 -3.29
N TYR A 882 8.03 16.92 -2.16
CA TYR A 882 8.01 15.45 -2.06
C TYR A 882 6.60 14.87 -2.10
N GLU A 883 5.63 15.52 -1.44
CA GLU A 883 4.21 15.19 -1.56
C GLU A 883 3.73 15.37 -3.00
N ALA A 884 4.19 16.44 -3.65
CA ALA A 884 3.93 16.67 -5.05
C ALA A 884 4.45 15.52 -5.92
N LEU A 885 5.75 15.18 -5.80
CA LEU A 885 6.38 14.08 -6.53
C LEU A 885 5.68 12.74 -6.29
N HIS A 886 5.34 12.41 -5.04
CA HIS A 886 4.59 11.20 -4.69
C HIS A 886 3.24 11.14 -5.42
N LEU A 887 2.51 12.25 -5.47
CA LEU A 887 1.23 12.32 -6.17
C LEU A 887 1.37 12.10 -7.68
N ARG A 888 2.38 12.70 -8.34
CA ARG A 888 2.61 12.51 -9.79
C ARG A 888 2.99 11.06 -10.11
N LEU A 889 3.82 10.42 -9.28
CA LEU A 889 4.19 9.01 -9.47
C LEU A 889 2.99 8.06 -9.33
N ARG A 890 2.04 8.36 -8.43
CA ARG A 890 0.77 7.61 -8.36
C ARG A 890 -0.11 7.83 -9.59
N HIS A 891 -0.03 9.01 -10.22
CA HIS A 891 -0.78 9.31 -11.44
C HIS A 891 -0.18 8.54 -12.62
N ILE A 892 1.15 8.56 -12.81
CA ILE A 892 1.84 7.73 -13.82
C ILE A 892 1.44 6.26 -13.67
N LEU A 893 1.47 5.71 -12.45
CA LEU A 893 1.04 4.33 -12.22
C LEU A 893 -0.43 4.07 -12.63
N GLY A 894 -1.31 5.07 -12.48
CA GLY A 894 -2.69 5.00 -12.96
C GLY A 894 -2.78 5.00 -14.48
N ASP A 895 -1.97 5.82 -15.14
CA ASP A 895 -1.96 5.91 -16.61
C ASP A 895 -1.32 4.69 -17.27
N MET A 896 -0.31 4.08 -16.63
CA MET A 896 0.20 2.75 -17.04
C MET A 896 -0.91 1.68 -16.92
N ALA A 897 -1.73 1.74 -15.86
CA ALA A 897 -2.88 0.84 -15.72
C ALA A 897 -3.91 1.03 -16.84
N LEU A 898 -4.16 2.29 -17.25
CA LEU A 898 -5.01 2.58 -18.40
C LEU A 898 -4.40 2.06 -19.69
N LEU A 899 -3.09 2.21 -19.88
CA LEU A 899 -2.38 1.77 -21.08
C LEU A 899 -2.44 0.24 -21.23
N VAL A 900 -2.22 -0.51 -20.14
CA VAL A 900 -2.47 -1.97 -20.10
C VAL A 900 -3.94 -2.27 -20.37
N GLY A 901 -4.86 -1.48 -19.81
CA GLY A 901 -6.30 -1.61 -20.03
C GLY A 901 -6.69 -1.44 -21.50
N ALA A 902 -6.13 -0.44 -22.18
CA ALA A 902 -6.34 -0.19 -23.59
C ALA A 902 -5.72 -1.30 -24.45
N LEU A 903 -4.50 -1.73 -24.11
CA LEU A 903 -3.85 -2.89 -24.75
C LEU A 903 -4.80 -4.10 -24.73
N THR A 904 -5.44 -4.40 -23.59
CA THR A 904 -6.35 -5.56 -23.48
C THR A 904 -7.50 -5.54 -24.49
N ARG A 905 -7.97 -4.36 -24.89
CA ARG A 905 -9.14 -4.17 -25.74
C ARG A 905 -8.83 -3.89 -27.21
N LEU A 906 -7.61 -3.42 -27.49
CA LEU A 906 -7.17 -3.09 -28.84
C LEU A 906 -6.94 -4.36 -29.68
N ASP A 907 -7.51 -4.38 -30.88
CA ASP A 907 -7.21 -5.38 -31.89
C ASP A 907 -5.78 -5.24 -32.43
N THR A 908 -5.19 -6.32 -32.96
CA THR A 908 -3.80 -6.31 -33.47
C THR A 908 -3.59 -5.25 -34.56
N LYS A 909 -4.60 -5.03 -35.42
CA LYS A 909 -4.59 -3.97 -36.44
C LYS A 909 -4.50 -2.57 -35.81
N TRP A 910 -5.28 -2.31 -34.78
CA TRP A 910 -5.31 -1.02 -34.10
C TRP A 910 -4.07 -0.78 -33.23
N CYS A 911 -3.43 -1.84 -32.73
CA CYS A 911 -2.08 -1.77 -32.17
C CYS A 911 -1.06 -1.34 -33.24
N SER A 912 -1.13 -1.90 -34.45
CA SER A 912 -0.25 -1.50 -35.56
C SER A 912 -0.47 -0.03 -35.97
N VAL A 913 -1.72 0.43 -36.04
CA VAL A 913 -2.06 1.84 -36.26
C VAL A 913 -1.45 2.73 -35.18
N LEU A 914 -1.56 2.35 -33.90
CA LEU A 914 -0.97 3.10 -32.79
C LEU A 914 0.56 3.21 -32.92
N VAL A 915 1.24 2.12 -33.28
CA VAL A 915 2.70 2.09 -33.41
C VAL A 915 3.20 2.94 -34.59
N HIS A 916 2.55 2.85 -35.76
CA HIS A 916 3.05 3.51 -36.97
C HIS A 916 2.55 4.93 -37.17
N GLN A 917 1.34 5.24 -36.70
CA GLN A 917 0.68 6.51 -37.01
C GLN A 917 0.78 7.51 -35.85
N THR A 918 1.27 7.10 -34.68
CA THR A 918 1.53 8.03 -33.56
C THR A 918 3.03 8.28 -33.35
N PRO A 919 3.39 9.51 -32.93
CA PRO A 919 4.79 9.85 -32.64
C PRO A 919 5.33 9.22 -31.35
N PHE A 920 4.46 8.66 -30.50
CA PHE A 920 4.84 8.08 -29.19
C PHE A 920 5.70 6.83 -29.31
N PHE A 921 5.53 6.06 -30.39
CA PHE A 921 6.30 4.83 -30.65
C PHE A 921 7.54 5.06 -31.53
N ASN A 922 7.88 6.32 -31.83
CA ASN A 922 9.14 6.62 -32.52
C ASN A 922 10.32 6.11 -31.67
N PRO A 923 11.21 5.25 -32.20
CA PRO A 923 12.32 4.69 -31.43
C PRO A 923 13.21 5.73 -30.76
N ASN A 924 13.43 6.88 -31.42
CA ASN A 924 14.24 7.97 -30.87
C ASN A 924 13.54 8.65 -29.68
N PHE A 925 12.22 8.83 -29.79
CA PHE A 925 11.42 9.43 -28.72
C PHE A 925 11.30 8.49 -27.51
N LEU A 926 11.13 7.19 -27.75
CA LEU A 926 11.14 6.18 -26.69
C LEU A 926 12.48 6.15 -25.96
N ALA A 927 13.59 6.20 -26.70
CA ALA A 927 14.93 6.29 -26.12
C ALA A 927 15.08 7.55 -25.23
N ASP A 928 14.66 8.72 -25.73
CA ASP A 928 14.66 9.96 -24.95
C ASP A 928 13.84 9.82 -23.67
N THR A 929 12.66 9.19 -23.75
CA THR A 929 11.75 8.97 -22.61
C THR A 929 12.40 8.08 -21.54
N PHE A 930 12.99 6.95 -21.92
CA PHE A 930 13.68 6.06 -20.98
C PHE A 930 14.90 6.73 -20.35
N VAL A 931 15.65 7.53 -21.12
CA VAL A 931 16.77 8.31 -20.61
C VAL A 931 16.29 9.33 -19.56
N HIS A 932 15.15 9.99 -19.76
CA HIS A 932 14.58 10.89 -18.75
C HIS A 932 14.30 10.17 -17.43
N PHE A 933 13.59 9.04 -17.45
CA PHE A 933 13.34 8.26 -16.24
C PHE A 933 14.64 7.85 -15.54
N GLN A 934 15.64 7.38 -16.30
CA GLN A 934 16.94 6.98 -15.78
C GLN A 934 17.65 8.15 -15.10
N VAL A 935 17.76 9.30 -15.77
CA VAL A 935 18.46 10.49 -15.25
C VAL A 935 17.74 11.03 -14.02
N LEU A 936 16.40 11.12 -14.03
CA LEU A 936 15.61 11.57 -12.89
C LEU A 936 15.78 10.64 -11.68
N SER A 937 15.74 9.32 -11.90
CA SER A 937 15.97 8.33 -10.84
C SER A 937 17.38 8.47 -10.26
N VAL A 938 18.41 8.56 -11.10
CA VAL A 938 19.80 8.70 -10.65
C VAL A 938 19.99 10.00 -9.88
N ALA A 939 19.57 11.14 -10.43
CA ALA A 939 19.69 12.46 -9.81
C ALA A 939 19.01 12.51 -8.44
N LEU A 940 17.83 11.93 -8.31
CA LEU A 940 17.12 11.86 -7.03
C LEU A 940 17.78 10.90 -6.04
N LYS A 941 18.28 9.75 -6.52
CA LYS A 941 18.94 8.72 -5.69
C LYS A 941 20.23 9.24 -5.07
N THR A 942 21.10 9.83 -5.89
CA THR A 942 22.42 10.38 -5.50
C THR A 942 22.27 11.76 -4.85
N GLY A 943 21.26 12.54 -5.23
CA GLY A 943 21.12 13.96 -4.88
C GLY A 943 22.03 14.85 -5.73
N THR A 944 22.37 14.43 -6.96
CA THR A 944 23.17 15.23 -7.90
C THR A 944 22.26 16.14 -8.74
N PRO A 945 22.75 17.32 -9.16
CA PRO A 945 21.99 18.21 -10.04
C PRO A 945 21.69 17.54 -11.39
N LEU A 946 20.61 17.96 -12.02
CA LEU A 946 20.28 17.52 -13.37
C LEU A 946 21.28 18.08 -14.40
N PRO A 947 21.50 17.36 -15.52
CA PRO A 947 22.25 17.88 -16.66
C PRO A 947 21.69 19.21 -17.18
N PRO A 948 22.52 20.04 -17.83
CA PRO A 948 22.11 21.35 -18.33
C PRO A 948 21.15 21.18 -19.52
N ALA A 949 20.17 22.07 -19.63
CA ALA A 949 19.32 22.22 -20.81
C ALA A 949 18.65 20.90 -21.25
N MET A 950 18.16 20.10 -20.29
CA MET A 950 17.38 18.91 -20.60
C MET A 950 16.11 19.34 -21.37
N PRO A 951 15.92 18.86 -22.61
CA PRO A 951 14.76 19.25 -23.41
C PRO A 951 13.48 18.70 -22.78
N THR A 952 12.36 19.41 -22.92
CA THR A 952 11.07 18.85 -22.49
C THR A 952 10.67 17.70 -23.42
N LEU A 953 10.12 16.62 -22.87
CA LEU A 953 9.67 15.50 -23.69
C LEU A 953 8.55 15.92 -24.63
N ARG A 954 7.71 16.88 -24.23
CA ARG A 954 6.69 17.45 -25.13
C ARG A 954 7.30 18.13 -26.35
N ASP A 955 8.36 18.92 -26.20
CA ASP A 955 9.02 19.55 -27.35
C ASP A 955 9.67 18.50 -28.26
N ARG A 956 10.25 17.44 -27.68
CA ARG A 956 10.82 16.30 -28.45
C ARG A 956 9.74 15.52 -29.18
N LEU A 957 8.58 15.30 -28.57
CA LEU A 957 7.43 14.66 -29.20
C LEU A 957 6.96 15.48 -30.41
N LEU A 958 6.83 16.80 -30.27
CA LEU A 958 6.46 17.69 -31.37
C LEU A 958 7.52 17.71 -32.48
N TYR A 959 8.80 17.71 -32.11
CA TYR A 959 9.91 17.60 -33.05
C TYR A 959 9.81 16.31 -33.87
N HIS A 960 9.61 15.16 -33.22
CA HIS A 960 9.47 13.88 -33.91
C HIS A 960 8.19 13.80 -34.74
N ALA A 961 7.06 14.33 -34.24
CA ALA A 961 5.80 14.40 -34.98
C ALA A 961 5.93 15.21 -36.28
N GLY A 962 6.70 16.30 -36.26
CA GLY A 962 6.97 17.11 -37.46
C GLY A 962 7.91 16.43 -38.48
N HIS A 963 8.72 15.46 -38.04
CA HIS A 963 9.71 14.77 -38.89
C HIS A 963 9.28 13.37 -39.33
N THR A 964 8.29 12.75 -38.69
CA THR A 964 7.66 11.49 -39.12
C THR A 964 6.94 11.60 -40.46
N GLY A 965 6.73 12.82 -40.98
CA GLY A 965 6.25 13.07 -42.34
C GLY A 965 7.30 12.89 -43.45
N ARG A 966 8.57 12.59 -43.12
CA ARG A 966 9.58 12.21 -44.13
C ARG A 966 9.55 10.70 -44.37
N PRO A 967 9.46 10.22 -45.62
CA PRO A 967 9.77 8.84 -45.93
C PRO A 967 11.28 8.64 -45.75
N THR A 968 11.70 8.09 -44.61
CA THR A 968 13.06 7.58 -44.47
C THR A 968 13.13 6.23 -45.16
N HIS A 969 13.75 6.22 -46.35
CA HIS A 969 14.21 5.06 -47.14
C HIS A 969 13.18 4.00 -47.57
N GLU A 970 13.08 3.83 -48.89
CA GLU A 970 12.78 2.60 -49.64
C GLU A 970 12.31 1.40 -48.80
N VAL A 971 10.99 1.31 -48.56
CA VAL A 971 10.31 0.06 -48.25
C VAL A 971 9.40 -0.25 -49.44
N ASP A 972 9.46 -1.51 -49.89
CA ASP A 972 8.85 -2.03 -51.10
C ASP A 972 7.38 -1.58 -51.30
N PRO A 973 6.93 -1.29 -52.53
CA PRO A 973 5.57 -0.80 -52.80
C PRO A 973 4.44 -1.79 -52.42
N GLN A 974 4.76 -3.03 -52.04
CA GLN A 974 3.79 -4.08 -51.73
C GLN A 974 3.26 -4.09 -50.28
N GLU A 975 3.82 -3.28 -49.37
CA GLU A 975 3.45 -3.27 -47.93
C GLU A 975 2.51 -2.13 -47.50
N LYS A 976 1.82 -1.47 -48.45
CA LYS A 976 0.82 -0.45 -48.10
C LYS A 976 -0.54 -1.09 -47.84
N ILE A 977 -0.94 -1.14 -46.58
CA ILE A 977 -2.35 -1.35 -46.22
C ILE A 977 -3.09 -0.04 -46.52
N ASP A 978 -3.79 0.00 -47.66
CA ASP A 978 -4.75 1.06 -47.96
C ASP A 978 -5.98 0.91 -47.07
N VAL A 979 -6.17 1.88 -46.18
CA VAL A 979 -7.33 1.96 -45.26
C VAL A 979 -8.62 2.35 -46.00
N ASN A 980 -8.55 2.66 -47.30
CA ASN A 980 -9.71 3.00 -48.13
C ASN A 980 -10.55 1.78 -48.58
N VAL A 981 -10.16 0.54 -48.25
CA VAL A 981 -10.94 -0.68 -48.59
C VAL A 981 -12.02 -0.99 -47.53
N ILE A 982 -12.36 -0.03 -46.65
CA ILE A 982 -13.36 -0.24 -45.59
C ILE A 982 -14.81 -0.07 -46.09
N ALA A 983 -15.04 0.30 -47.35
CA ALA A 983 -16.40 0.34 -47.92
C ALA A 983 -16.43 -0.01 -49.42
N GLY A 984 -16.91 -1.22 -49.74
CA GLY A 984 -17.37 -1.57 -51.08
C GLY A 984 -16.87 -2.92 -51.58
N ASP A 985 -17.72 -3.94 -51.47
CA ASP A 985 -17.68 -5.08 -52.41
C ASP A 985 -18.08 -4.53 -53.79
N GLY A 986 -17.12 -4.48 -54.71
CA GLY A 986 -17.37 -4.04 -56.08
C GLY A 986 -16.11 -4.14 -56.93
N GLU A 987 -16.05 -5.15 -57.79
CA GLU A 987 -15.07 -5.28 -58.86
C GLU A 987 -15.04 -4.00 -59.72
N GLY A 988 -13.86 -3.41 -59.90
CA GLY A 988 -13.68 -2.19 -60.70
C GLY A 988 -12.28 -2.11 -61.29
N SER A 989 -12.22 -2.36 -62.60
CA SER A 989 -11.14 -2.21 -63.59
C SER A 989 -9.91 -1.37 -63.23
N VAL A 990 -8.74 -1.95 -63.52
CA VAL A 990 -7.45 -1.28 -63.69
C VAL A 990 -7.46 -0.49 -65.00
N ASP A 991 -7.35 0.83 -64.93
CA ASP A 991 -6.82 1.65 -66.03
C ASP A 991 -5.67 2.50 -65.47
N GLY A 992 -4.53 2.40 -66.15
CA GLY A 992 -3.32 3.13 -65.83
C GLY A 992 -3.32 4.49 -66.49
N ASP A 993 -2.83 5.49 -65.76
CA ASP A 993 -2.20 6.66 -66.36
C ASP A 993 -1.09 7.18 -65.46
N ALA A 994 0.06 7.41 -66.10
CA ALA A 994 1.27 7.94 -65.50
C ALA A 994 1.11 9.45 -65.25
N ALA A 995 1.46 9.92 -64.05
CA ALA A 995 1.60 11.34 -63.77
C ALA A 995 2.80 11.61 -62.84
N GLU A 996 3.87 12.05 -63.50
CA GLU A 996 4.94 12.97 -63.09
C GLU A 996 5.30 13.13 -61.60
N SER A 997 6.54 12.74 -61.31
CA SER A 997 7.31 13.10 -60.13
C SER A 997 7.46 14.63 -60.00
N SER A 998 6.75 15.23 -59.04
CA SER A 998 7.10 16.56 -58.53
C SER A 998 7.98 16.43 -57.28
N VAL A 999 9.15 17.04 -57.35
CA VAL A 999 10.11 17.16 -56.25
C VAL A 999 9.47 18.02 -55.15
N VAL A 1000 8.97 17.39 -54.09
CA VAL A 1000 8.40 18.12 -52.94
C VAL A 1000 9.52 18.53 -52.00
N GLY A 1001 9.69 19.85 -51.89
CA GLY A 1001 10.68 20.55 -51.08
C GLY A 1001 10.56 20.32 -49.58
N SER A 1002 11.67 20.61 -48.91
CA SER A 1002 11.98 20.36 -47.51
C SER A 1002 11.29 21.32 -46.53
N ASP A 1003 10.09 20.99 -46.01
CA ASP A 1003 9.36 21.91 -45.12
C ASP A 1003 8.92 21.28 -43.78
N ALA A 1004 9.81 21.31 -42.79
CA ALA A 1004 9.55 20.96 -41.39
C ALA A 1004 9.23 22.23 -40.57
N ALA A 1005 7.96 22.67 -40.55
CA ALA A 1005 7.50 23.76 -39.70
C ALA A 1005 6.65 23.22 -38.53
N PRO A 1006 6.87 23.68 -37.27
CA PRO A 1006 6.16 23.21 -36.07
C PRO A 1006 4.66 23.58 -36.04
N GLN A 1007 4.19 24.45 -36.94
CA GLN A 1007 2.77 24.80 -37.11
C GLN A 1007 1.94 23.68 -37.76
N LYS A 1008 2.57 22.57 -38.19
CA LYS A 1008 1.91 21.43 -38.87
C LYS A 1008 1.35 20.35 -37.93
N VAL A 1009 1.50 20.47 -36.61
CA VAL A 1009 0.98 19.46 -35.65
C VAL A 1009 -0.48 19.77 -35.33
N ASP A 1010 -1.40 19.29 -36.18
CA ASP A 1010 -2.80 19.73 -36.20
C ASP A 1010 -3.67 19.19 -35.06
N GLY A 1011 -3.17 18.28 -34.22
CA GLY A 1011 -3.96 17.61 -33.17
C GLY A 1011 -5.02 16.64 -33.72
N ALA A 1012 -5.62 16.94 -34.88
CA ALA A 1012 -6.54 16.10 -35.66
C ALA A 1012 -5.87 14.94 -36.39
N THR A 1013 -4.57 15.07 -36.69
CA THR A 1013 -3.77 14.08 -37.43
C THR A 1013 -2.89 13.20 -36.54
N ILE A 1014 -2.97 13.35 -35.21
CA ILE A 1014 -2.20 12.49 -34.29
C ILE A 1014 -2.81 11.09 -34.35
N GLY A 1015 -2.17 10.19 -35.08
CA GLY A 1015 -2.60 8.80 -35.20
C GLY A 1015 -3.27 8.44 -36.52
N PHE A 1016 -3.55 9.38 -37.44
CA PHE A 1016 -4.23 9.08 -38.72
C PHE A 1016 -3.77 9.97 -39.88
N LYS A 1017 -3.66 9.39 -41.09
CA LYS A 1017 -3.32 10.11 -42.34
C LYS A 1017 -4.51 10.90 -42.93
N GLU A 1018 -5.72 10.35 -42.88
CA GLU A 1018 -6.98 11.03 -43.19
C GLU A 1018 -8.00 10.65 -42.13
N LEU A 1019 -8.54 11.62 -41.38
CA LEU A 1019 -9.63 11.38 -40.43
C LEU A 1019 -10.94 11.33 -41.23
N SER A 1020 -11.67 10.21 -41.22
CA SER A 1020 -12.97 10.07 -41.88
C SER A 1020 -14.10 9.91 -40.87
N LEU A 1021 -15.33 10.22 -41.27
CA LEU A 1021 -16.50 10.02 -40.39
C LEU A 1021 -16.69 8.54 -40.03
N ASN A 1022 -16.41 7.62 -40.96
CA ASN A 1022 -16.46 6.18 -40.71
C ASN A 1022 -15.46 5.73 -39.64
N LEU A 1023 -14.27 6.35 -39.62
CA LEU A 1023 -13.25 6.08 -38.63
C LEU A 1023 -13.67 6.57 -37.23
N LEU A 1024 -14.34 7.72 -37.13
CA LEU A 1024 -14.88 8.23 -35.86
C LEU A 1024 -15.94 7.29 -35.28
N MET A 1025 -16.68 6.59 -36.13
CA MET A 1025 -17.75 5.66 -35.75
C MET A 1025 -17.22 4.28 -35.34
N ASP A 1026 -15.96 3.95 -35.64
CA ASP A 1026 -15.36 2.66 -35.30
C ASP A 1026 -15.31 2.46 -33.76
N PRO A 1027 -15.80 1.32 -33.21
CA PRO A 1027 -15.72 1.02 -31.78
C PRO A 1027 -14.28 0.95 -31.24
N GLN A 1028 -13.29 0.57 -32.05
CA GLN A 1028 -11.90 0.45 -31.63
C GLN A 1028 -11.18 1.80 -31.48
N LEU A 1029 -11.75 2.89 -31.99
CA LEU A 1029 -11.20 4.23 -31.79
C LEU A 1029 -11.21 4.64 -30.31
N GLN A 1030 -12.18 4.14 -29.52
CA GLN A 1030 -12.26 4.45 -28.08
C GLN A 1030 -11.03 3.95 -27.29
N PRO A 1031 -10.70 2.65 -27.27
CA PRO A 1031 -9.50 2.18 -26.56
C PRO A 1031 -8.21 2.73 -27.19
N HIS A 1032 -8.19 3.01 -28.50
CA HIS A 1032 -7.07 3.69 -29.14
C HIS A 1032 -6.86 5.11 -28.59
N SER A 1033 -7.93 5.88 -28.45
CA SER A 1033 -7.89 7.23 -27.87
C SER A 1033 -7.49 7.20 -26.39
N THR A 1034 -7.93 6.20 -25.62
CA THR A 1034 -7.48 5.97 -24.24
C THR A 1034 -5.96 5.77 -24.18
N ALA A 1035 -5.39 4.95 -25.08
CA ALA A 1035 -3.95 4.73 -25.15
C ALA A 1035 -3.19 6.03 -25.47
N ILE A 1036 -3.68 6.83 -26.43
CA ILE A 1036 -3.09 8.13 -26.79
C ILE A 1036 -3.14 9.11 -25.61
N VAL A 1037 -4.28 9.22 -24.92
CA VAL A 1037 -4.43 10.12 -23.76
C VAL A 1037 -3.52 9.66 -22.61
N ALA A 1038 -3.43 8.35 -22.35
CA ALA A 1038 -2.53 7.80 -21.34
C ALA A 1038 -1.06 8.11 -21.65
N LEU A 1039 -0.60 7.84 -22.88
CA LEU A 1039 0.78 8.13 -23.32
C LEU A 1039 1.10 9.64 -23.24
N SER A 1040 0.18 10.48 -23.71
CA SER A 1040 0.32 11.95 -23.62
C SER A 1040 0.41 12.43 -22.17
N THR A 1041 -0.41 11.86 -21.28
CA THR A 1041 -0.42 12.22 -19.86
C THR A 1041 0.85 11.74 -19.16
N ILE A 1042 1.35 10.53 -19.46
CA ILE A 1042 2.64 10.02 -18.97
C ILE A 1042 3.76 10.98 -19.34
N VAL A 1043 3.84 11.42 -20.60
CA VAL A 1043 4.85 12.37 -21.08
C VAL A 1043 4.76 13.71 -20.32
N ASN A 1044 3.55 14.25 -20.14
CA ASN A 1044 3.35 15.48 -19.39
C ASN A 1044 3.75 15.33 -17.90
N LEU A 1045 3.40 14.21 -17.27
CA LEU A 1045 3.76 13.94 -15.88
C LEU A 1045 5.26 13.74 -15.69
N VAL A 1046 5.98 13.20 -16.68
CA VAL A 1046 7.44 13.10 -16.64
C VAL A 1046 8.08 14.48 -16.74
N ASP A 1047 7.56 15.39 -17.58
CA ASP A 1047 8.00 16.79 -17.62
C ASP A 1047 7.75 17.50 -16.27
N GLU A 1048 6.58 17.29 -15.66
CA GLU A 1048 6.28 17.85 -14.33
C GLU A 1048 7.22 17.29 -13.25
N ILE A 1049 7.46 15.97 -13.25
CA ILE A 1049 8.44 15.34 -12.35
C ILE A 1049 9.83 15.93 -12.59
N THR A 1050 10.21 16.19 -13.84
CA THR A 1050 11.47 16.84 -14.19
C THR A 1050 11.57 18.21 -13.56
N SER A 1051 10.50 19.02 -13.62
CA SER A 1051 10.43 20.31 -12.92
C SER A 1051 10.58 20.15 -11.41
N VAL A 1052 9.85 19.23 -10.78
CA VAL A 1052 9.95 19.00 -9.33
C VAL A 1052 11.35 18.51 -8.92
N VAL A 1053 11.98 17.63 -9.71
CA VAL A 1053 13.33 17.12 -9.43
C VAL A 1053 14.38 18.21 -9.66
N LYS A 1054 14.24 19.03 -10.70
CA LYS A 1054 15.07 20.23 -10.93
C LYS A 1054 15.01 21.17 -9.71
N ASP A 1055 13.82 21.35 -9.17
CA ASP A 1055 13.55 22.14 -7.98
C ASP A 1055 14.09 21.55 -6.66
N LEU A 1056 14.37 20.24 -6.62
CA LEU A 1056 14.86 19.50 -5.46
C LEU A 1056 16.39 19.31 -5.50
N CYS A 1057 16.93 19.01 -6.68
CA CYS A 1057 18.33 18.65 -6.89
C CYS A 1057 19.15 19.78 -7.54
N GLY A 1058 18.50 20.79 -8.10
CA GLY A 1058 19.14 21.82 -8.93
C GLY A 1058 19.40 21.34 -10.35
N GLU A 1059 19.87 22.26 -11.18
CA GLU A 1059 20.35 22.00 -12.54
C GLU A 1059 21.78 22.52 -12.65
N THR A 1060 22.62 21.80 -13.39
CA THR A 1060 23.92 22.31 -13.80
C THR A 1060 23.71 23.40 -14.84
N SER A 1061 24.23 24.61 -14.60
CA SER A 1061 24.10 25.71 -15.57
C SER A 1061 25.39 25.88 -16.36
N PHE A 1062 25.25 25.97 -17.69
CA PHE A 1062 26.32 26.44 -18.56
C PHE A 1062 25.82 27.72 -19.24
N PRO A 1063 26.19 28.91 -18.73
CA PRO A 1063 25.70 30.18 -19.27
C PRO A 1063 25.91 30.29 -20.79
N SER A 1064 27.03 29.80 -21.30
CA SER A 1064 27.34 29.78 -22.74
C SER A 1064 26.42 28.87 -23.56
N LEU A 1065 25.99 27.74 -22.99
CA LEU A 1065 25.06 26.82 -23.65
C LEU A 1065 23.65 27.42 -23.70
N ASP A 1066 23.22 28.12 -22.65
CA ASP A 1066 21.92 28.80 -22.63
C ASP A 1066 21.86 29.93 -23.68
N VAL A 1067 22.94 30.69 -23.83
CA VAL A 1067 23.05 31.70 -24.91
C VAL A 1067 23.02 31.03 -26.28
N LEU A 1068 23.72 29.92 -26.46
CA LEU A 1068 23.72 29.16 -27.72
C LEU A 1068 22.32 28.60 -28.03
N HIS A 1069 21.65 28.01 -27.03
CA HIS A 1069 20.31 27.45 -27.17
C HIS A 1069 19.29 28.53 -27.51
N ARG A 1070 19.33 29.68 -26.83
CA ARG A 1070 18.49 30.84 -27.18
C ARG A 1070 18.76 31.32 -28.60
N ARG A 1071 20.03 31.37 -29.01
CA ARG A 1071 20.41 31.78 -30.37
C ARG A 1071 19.86 30.81 -31.43
N TRP A 1072 19.92 29.50 -31.16
CA TRP A 1072 19.34 28.48 -32.04
C TRP A 1072 17.82 28.56 -32.10
N LEU A 1073 17.15 28.79 -30.97
CA LEU A 1073 15.71 29.02 -30.94
C LEU A 1073 15.33 30.26 -31.73
N THR A 1074 16.04 31.39 -31.57
CA THR A 1074 15.80 32.60 -32.38
C THR A 1074 16.06 32.36 -33.86
N MET A 1075 17.09 31.60 -34.24
CA MET A 1075 17.35 31.25 -35.64
C MET A 1075 16.25 30.35 -36.21
N GLU A 1076 15.75 29.38 -35.44
CA GLU A 1076 14.60 28.57 -35.85
C GLU A 1076 13.33 29.41 -35.97
N GLU A 1077 13.10 30.37 -35.07
CA GLU A 1077 11.95 31.27 -35.12
C GLU A 1077 12.01 32.25 -36.29
N GLU A 1078 13.18 32.82 -36.59
CA GLU A 1078 13.43 33.65 -37.77
C GLU A 1078 13.26 32.84 -39.06
N TYR A 1079 13.86 31.65 -39.13
CA TYR A 1079 13.70 30.73 -40.26
C TYR A 1079 12.24 30.32 -40.50
N ASN A 1080 11.46 30.15 -39.43
CA ASN A 1080 10.02 29.85 -39.54
C ASN A 1080 9.19 31.10 -39.90
N LYS A 1081 9.59 32.31 -39.50
CA LYS A 1081 8.90 33.56 -39.85
C LYS A 1081 9.11 33.96 -41.31
N ASP A 1082 10.30 33.76 -41.87
CA ASP A 1082 10.59 34.07 -43.28
C ASP A 1082 9.89 33.11 -44.27
N ARG A 1083 9.25 32.03 -43.75
CA ARG A 1083 8.52 31.01 -44.52
C ARG A 1083 6.99 31.09 -44.38
N VAL A 1084 6.48 31.87 -43.42
CA VAL A 1084 5.05 32.21 -43.26
C VAL A 1084 4.78 33.48 -44.04
#